data_AF-A0A8C6YUB1-F1
#
_entry.id   AF-A0A8C6YUB1-F1
#
_cell.length_a   1.000
_cell.length_b   1.000
_cell.length_c   1.000
_cell.angle_alpha   90.00
_cell.angle_beta   90.00
_cell.angle_gamma   90.00
#
_symmetry.space_group_name_H-M   'P 1'
#
loop_
_entity.id
_entity.type
_entity.pdbx_description
1 polymer ?
#
loop_
_entity_poly.entity_id
_entity_poly.type
_entity_poly.pdbx_seq_one_letter_code
_entity_poly.pdbx_strand_id
1 'polypeptide(L)'
;LCLSDGMTGIILAYTEGLHGKWLFSEIRSVFSRRYLLQNTALEIFMANRVSVMFNFPDQATVKKVVNCLPPVGVGTSFGLPQTRRISLASPRQLFKASNMTQRWQHREISNFEYLMFLNTIAGRTYNDLNQYPVFPWVITNYESEELDLTLPSNFRDLSKPIGALNPKRAAFFAERYESWEDDQIPKFHYGTHYSTASFALTWLLRIEPFTTLFLNLQGGKFDHADRTFSSISRAWHNSQRDTSDIKELIPEFYYLPEIFVNSNNYNLGVMDDGTVVSDVELPPWAKSPEEFVRINRLALESEFVSCQLHQWIDLIFGYKQQGPEAVRSLNVFYYLTYEGAVNLSSITDPVLREAVEAQIRSFGQTPSQLLIEPHPPRSSAMQVYLLLQSPLMFTDQAQQDVIMVLKFPSNSPVTHVAANTQPGLATPAVITVTANRLFAVNKWHNLPAHQGAVQDQPYQLPVEIDPLIASNTGMHRRQITDLLDQSIQVHSQCFVITSDNRYILVCGFWDKSFRVYSTDSGKLMQVVFGHWDVVTCLARSESYIGGNCYILSGSRDATLLLWYWNGKTNIIGDNPSDFATPRAILTGHDYEITCATVCAELGLVISGSKEGPCLIHSMNGDLLRTLEGPENCQRPKLIQASREGHCVIYYENGLFCVFSVNGKLQATMETGDNIKAIQLSRDGQYLLTGGDNGVVMVWQLWDLKQLFAYPGCDAGIRSMALSYDQRCIMTGMASGSIVVFYNDFNRWHHEYQTRY
;
A
#
# COMPACT_ATOMS: atom_id res chain seq x y z
N LEU A 1 -16.69 15.95 -1.43
CA LEU A 1 -17.47 16.72 -2.43
C LEU A 1 -17.72 18.13 -1.88
N CYS A 2 -17.13 19.16 -2.51
CA CYS A 2 -17.47 20.55 -2.15
C CYS A 2 -18.89 20.85 -2.66
N LEU A 3 -19.78 21.22 -1.75
CA LEU A 3 -21.21 21.45 -2.00
C LEU A 3 -21.41 22.59 -3.01
N SER A 4 -21.98 22.30 -4.18
CA SER A 4 -22.52 23.30 -5.10
C SER A 4 -24.04 23.16 -5.18
N ASP A 5 -24.75 24.28 -5.32
CA ASP A 5 -26.20 24.35 -5.43
C ASP A 5 -26.73 23.43 -6.55
N GLY A 6 -27.66 22.53 -6.23
CA GLY A 6 -28.27 21.58 -7.18
C GLY A 6 -28.21 20.09 -6.81
N MET A 7 -27.63 19.71 -5.67
CA MET A 7 -27.58 18.30 -5.26
C MET A 7 -28.98 17.74 -4.92
N THR A 8 -29.38 16.70 -5.63
CA THR A 8 -30.54 15.87 -5.27
C THR A 8 -30.30 15.17 -3.92
N GLY A 9 -31.35 14.91 -3.13
CA GLY A 9 -31.22 14.27 -1.80
C GLY A 9 -30.45 12.95 -1.78
N ILE A 10 -30.37 12.23 -2.91
CA ILE A 10 -29.59 11.00 -3.07
C ILE A 10 -28.07 11.25 -2.98
N ILE A 11 -27.56 12.37 -3.50
CA ILE A 11 -26.11 12.69 -3.42
C ILE A 11 -25.72 13.02 -1.98
N LEU A 12 -26.60 13.71 -1.26
CA LEU A 12 -26.35 14.06 0.14
C LEU A 12 -26.21 12.81 1.03
N ALA A 13 -26.83 11.69 0.65
CA ALA A 13 -26.69 10.42 1.37
C ALA A 13 -25.28 9.83 1.30
N TYR A 14 -24.54 10.07 0.21
CA TYR A 14 -23.14 9.67 0.07
C TYR A 14 -22.15 10.72 0.59
N THR A 15 -22.65 11.86 1.08
CA THR A 15 -21.79 12.96 1.53
C THR A 15 -21.47 12.80 3.00
N GLU A 16 -20.24 12.38 3.27
CA GLU A 16 -19.69 12.34 4.62
C GLU A 16 -19.34 13.75 5.14
N GLY A 17 -19.59 13.99 6.43
CA GLY A 17 -19.13 15.21 7.10
C GLY A 17 -20.08 16.41 7.13
N LEU A 18 -21.33 16.30 6.62
CA LEU A 18 -22.35 17.36 6.73
C LEU A 18 -22.56 17.83 8.18
N HIS A 19 -22.55 16.88 9.12
CA HIS A 19 -22.55 17.12 10.56
C HIS A 19 -21.37 16.38 11.22
N GLY A 20 -20.23 16.36 10.53
CA GLY A 20 -19.05 15.61 10.95
C GLY A 20 -18.43 16.12 12.24
N LYS A 21 -17.92 15.19 13.04
CA LYS A 21 -17.11 15.48 14.23
C LYS A 21 -15.80 14.72 14.12
N TRP A 22 -14.69 15.45 14.17
CA TRP A 22 -13.35 14.87 14.06
C TRP A 22 -12.55 15.16 15.33
N LEU A 23 -12.07 14.10 15.99
CA LEU A 23 -11.29 14.23 17.20
C LEU A 23 -9.84 14.58 16.87
N PHE A 24 -9.27 15.52 17.61
CA PHE A 24 -7.88 15.96 17.40
C PHE A 24 -6.85 14.85 17.57
N SER A 25 -7.12 13.88 18.46
CA SER A 25 -6.28 12.69 18.67
C SER A 25 -6.21 11.77 17.45
N GLU A 26 -7.14 11.90 16.51
CA GLU A 26 -7.23 11.05 15.31
C GLU A 26 -6.63 11.71 14.07
N ILE A 27 -6.38 13.03 14.10
CA ILE A 27 -5.75 13.73 12.99
C ILE A 27 -4.32 13.22 12.82
N ARG A 28 -3.94 12.87 11.59
CA ARG A 28 -2.60 12.35 11.24
C ARG A 28 -1.82 13.26 10.30
N SER A 29 -2.51 13.97 9.43
CA SER A 29 -1.88 14.97 8.55
C SER A 29 -2.87 16.05 8.14
N VAL A 30 -2.33 17.24 7.89
CA VAL A 30 -3.08 18.44 7.50
C VAL A 30 -2.33 19.10 6.36
N PHE A 31 -3.00 19.28 5.22
CA PHE A 31 -2.42 19.85 4.01
C PHE A 31 -3.15 21.11 3.57
N SER A 32 -2.39 22.15 3.23
CA SER A 32 -2.89 23.25 2.40
C SER A 32 -3.32 22.72 1.03
N ARG A 33 -4.48 23.18 0.56
CA ARG A 33 -5.06 22.81 -0.74
C ARG A 33 -5.52 24.04 -1.50
N ARG A 34 -5.77 23.82 -2.78
CA ARG A 34 -6.43 24.80 -3.64
C ARG A 34 -7.85 24.36 -3.93
N TYR A 35 -8.73 25.32 -4.18
CA TYR A 35 -10.07 25.09 -4.70
C TYR A 35 -10.32 26.13 -5.79
N LEU A 36 -10.73 25.69 -6.99
CA LEU A 36 -10.82 26.55 -8.18
C LEU A 36 -9.55 27.37 -8.42
N LEU A 37 -8.39 26.71 -8.29
CA LEU A 37 -7.05 27.30 -8.40
C LEU A 37 -6.72 28.40 -7.36
N GLN A 38 -7.57 28.62 -6.35
CA GLN A 38 -7.31 29.56 -5.25
C GLN A 38 -6.73 28.82 -4.03
N ASN A 39 -5.65 29.33 -3.44
CA ASN A 39 -5.00 28.72 -2.27
C ASN A 39 -5.75 29.04 -0.95
N THR A 40 -7.00 28.58 -0.87
CA THR A 40 -7.94 28.88 0.22
C THR A 40 -8.55 27.63 0.84
N ALA A 41 -8.06 26.43 0.51
CA ALA A 41 -8.59 25.17 1.01
C ALA A 41 -7.61 24.44 1.94
N LEU A 42 -8.15 23.49 2.71
CA LEU A 42 -7.41 22.65 3.65
C LEU A 42 -7.98 21.23 3.61
N GLU A 43 -7.12 20.23 3.64
CA GLU A 43 -7.51 18.83 3.74
C GLU A 43 -6.89 18.18 4.98
N ILE A 44 -7.71 17.43 5.72
CA ILE A 44 -7.35 16.78 6.98
C ILE A 44 -7.53 15.28 6.82
N PHE A 45 -6.48 14.51 7.11
CA PHE A 45 -6.50 13.05 7.09
C PHE A 45 -6.50 12.48 8.50
N MET A 46 -7.35 11.49 8.70
CA MET A 46 -7.59 10.83 9.98
C MET A 46 -6.84 9.50 10.09
N ALA A 47 -6.79 8.94 11.29
CA ALA A 47 -6.13 7.66 11.59
C ALA A 47 -6.73 6.46 10.86
N ASN A 48 -8.03 6.50 10.57
CA ASN A 48 -8.76 5.50 9.78
C ASN A 48 -8.67 5.73 8.26
N ARG A 49 -7.72 6.56 7.80
CA ARG A 49 -7.48 6.89 6.39
C ARG A 49 -8.57 7.71 5.69
N VAL A 50 -9.65 8.07 6.39
CA VAL A 50 -10.64 9.03 5.88
C VAL A 50 -10.01 10.42 5.79
N SER A 51 -10.33 11.16 4.73
CA SER A 51 -9.97 12.56 4.60
C SER A 51 -11.18 13.45 4.37
N VAL A 52 -11.12 14.66 4.89
CA VAL A 52 -12.14 15.70 4.68
C VAL A 52 -11.47 16.99 4.19
N MET A 53 -12.07 17.63 3.20
CA MET A 53 -11.59 18.87 2.60
C MET A 53 -12.56 20.02 2.88
N PHE A 54 -12.01 21.16 3.27
CA PHE A 54 -12.72 22.41 3.49
C PHE A 54 -12.17 23.51 2.60
N ASN A 55 -13.04 24.33 2.03
CA ASN A 55 -12.67 25.59 1.40
C ASN A 55 -13.06 26.76 2.32
N PHE A 56 -12.23 27.80 2.35
CA PHE A 56 -12.41 29.00 3.17
C PHE A 56 -12.49 30.25 2.29
N PRO A 57 -12.95 31.40 2.83
CA PRO A 57 -13.02 32.65 2.06
C PRO A 57 -11.66 33.19 1.62
N ASP A 58 -10.61 32.99 2.43
CA ASP A 58 -9.28 33.54 2.18
C ASP A 58 -8.16 32.70 2.83
N GLN A 59 -6.92 32.94 2.38
CA GLN A 59 -5.74 32.25 2.88
C GLN A 59 -5.41 32.62 4.35
N ALA A 60 -5.82 33.79 4.83
CA ALA A 60 -5.59 34.19 6.22
C ALA A 60 -6.43 33.33 7.18
N THR A 61 -7.62 32.92 6.77
CA THR A 61 -8.51 32.02 7.48
C THR A 61 -7.92 30.62 7.54
N VAL A 62 -7.37 30.10 6.43
CA VAL A 62 -6.63 28.82 6.42
C VAL A 62 -5.52 28.83 7.48
N LYS A 63 -4.71 29.90 7.53
CA LYS A 63 -3.65 30.05 8.54
C LYS A 63 -4.20 30.06 9.98
N LYS A 64 -5.31 30.76 10.23
CA LYS A 64 -5.97 30.77 11.55
C LYS A 64 -6.43 29.37 11.96
N VAL A 65 -7.07 28.63 11.05
CA VAL A 65 -7.55 27.26 11.31
C VAL A 65 -6.39 26.32 11.62
N VAL A 66 -5.32 26.33 10.82
CA VAL A 66 -4.14 25.49 11.07
C VAL A 66 -3.48 25.80 12.42
N ASN A 67 -3.48 27.05 12.86
CA ASN A 67 -2.97 27.42 14.19
C ASN A 67 -3.78 26.79 15.33
N CYS A 68 -5.07 26.54 15.14
CA CYS A 68 -5.93 25.87 16.11
C CYS A 68 -5.84 24.34 16.05
N LEU A 69 -5.35 23.76 14.94
CA LEU A 69 -5.22 22.32 14.77
C LEU A 69 -3.97 21.74 15.46
N PRO A 70 -3.95 20.41 15.73
CA PRO A 70 -2.78 19.70 16.21
C PRO A 70 -1.57 19.88 15.27
N PRO A 71 -0.33 19.99 15.80
CA PRO A 71 0.87 20.22 15.01
C PRO A 71 1.37 18.92 14.34
N VAL A 72 0.55 18.30 13.51
CA VAL A 72 0.87 17.01 12.84
C VAL A 72 1.66 17.16 11.53
N GLY A 73 1.75 18.39 11.00
CA GLY A 73 2.35 18.63 9.68
C GLY A 73 1.60 17.90 8.56
N VAL A 74 2.36 17.38 7.60
CA VAL A 74 1.83 16.55 6.49
C VAL A 74 1.97 15.06 6.77
N GLY A 75 2.05 14.66 8.04
CA GLY A 75 2.24 13.27 8.46
C GLY A 75 3.70 12.84 8.52
N THR A 76 3.94 11.58 8.84
CA THR A 76 5.29 11.01 9.06
C THR A 76 5.86 10.29 7.84
N SER A 77 5.01 9.93 6.87
CA SER A 77 5.38 9.10 5.72
C SER A 77 6.33 9.79 4.74
N PHE A 78 6.27 11.12 4.63
CA PHE A 78 7.03 11.89 3.62
C PHE A 78 8.41 12.36 4.10
N GLY A 79 8.86 11.92 5.28
CA GLY A 79 10.15 12.31 5.85
C GLY A 79 10.26 13.79 6.21
N LEU A 80 9.12 14.44 6.46
CA LEU A 80 9.04 15.87 6.76
C LEU A 80 8.78 16.12 8.26
N PRO A 81 9.25 17.26 8.82
CA PRO A 81 8.95 17.61 10.21
C PRO A 81 7.45 17.82 10.45
N GLN A 82 6.93 17.28 11.56
CA GLN A 82 5.54 17.46 11.98
C GLN A 82 5.35 18.85 12.61
N THR A 83 5.18 19.86 11.77
CA THR A 83 4.97 21.25 12.21
C THR A 83 3.85 21.92 11.43
N ARG A 84 3.16 22.88 12.06
CA ARG A 84 2.13 23.71 11.38
C ARG A 84 2.67 24.48 10.18
N ARG A 85 3.96 24.86 10.22
CA ARG A 85 4.64 25.50 9.10
C ARG A 85 4.66 24.59 7.86
N ILE A 86 4.91 23.30 8.06
CA ILE A 86 4.90 22.31 6.97
C ILE A 86 3.50 22.10 6.42
N SER A 87 2.45 22.12 7.26
CA SER A 87 1.05 22.08 6.76
C SER A 87 0.69 23.26 5.84
N LEU A 88 1.33 24.42 6.03
CA LEU A 88 1.14 25.65 5.24
C LEU A 88 2.20 25.84 4.14
N ALA A 89 3.13 24.89 3.98
CA ALA A 89 4.20 25.00 3.01
C ALA A 89 3.67 24.89 1.59
N SER A 90 4.33 25.57 0.64
CA SER A 90 3.95 25.45 -0.77
C SER A 90 4.33 24.06 -1.31
N PRO A 91 3.65 23.58 -2.37
CA PRO A 91 3.97 22.30 -3.02
C PRO A 91 5.46 22.16 -3.38
N ARG A 92 6.09 23.23 -3.88
CA ARG A 92 7.54 23.25 -4.18
C ARG A 92 8.42 23.10 -2.93
N GLN A 93 8.04 23.72 -1.82
CA GLN A 93 8.76 23.60 -0.55
C GLN A 93 8.65 22.18 0.01
N LEU A 94 7.46 21.57 -0.07
CA LEU A 94 7.23 20.19 0.34
C LEU A 94 8.06 19.20 -0.47
N PHE A 95 8.06 19.35 -1.80
CA PHE A 95 8.86 18.51 -2.70
C PHE A 95 10.35 18.59 -2.36
N LYS A 96 10.91 19.81 -2.30
CA LYS A 96 12.33 20.03 -2.04
C LYS A 96 12.81 19.54 -0.67
N ALA A 97 11.96 19.60 0.35
CA ALA A 97 12.32 19.21 1.71
C ALA A 97 12.09 17.71 2.00
N SER A 98 11.32 17.02 1.16
CA SER A 98 10.98 15.61 1.37
C SER A 98 12.13 14.69 0.97
N ASN A 99 12.21 13.53 1.62
CA ASN A 99 13.16 12.47 1.25
C ASN A 99 12.57 11.43 0.26
N MET A 100 11.35 11.64 -0.23
CA MET A 100 10.64 10.67 -1.08
C MET A 100 11.34 10.42 -2.41
N THR A 101 11.91 11.46 -3.04
CA THR A 101 12.63 11.29 -4.31
C THR A 101 13.85 10.39 -4.14
N GLN A 102 14.65 10.56 -3.06
CA GLN A 102 15.78 9.66 -2.80
C GLN A 102 15.29 8.24 -2.52
N ARG A 103 14.24 8.06 -1.72
CA ARG A 103 13.66 6.74 -1.42
C ARG A 103 13.13 6.06 -2.69
N TRP A 104 12.56 6.81 -3.62
CA TRP A 104 12.13 6.29 -4.92
C TRP A 104 13.30 5.90 -5.82
N GLN A 105 14.35 6.72 -5.88
CA GLN A 105 15.58 6.38 -6.59
C GLN A 105 16.24 5.12 -6.02
N HIS A 106 16.25 4.97 -4.70
CA HIS A 106 16.75 3.78 -4.00
C HIS A 106 15.78 2.59 -4.00
N ARG A 107 14.62 2.71 -4.67
CA ARG A 107 13.57 1.67 -4.77
C ARG A 107 12.98 1.21 -3.44
N GLU A 108 13.05 2.05 -2.42
CA GLU A 108 12.33 1.82 -1.16
C GLU A 108 10.84 2.09 -1.29
N ILE A 109 10.45 2.89 -2.29
CA ILE A 109 9.07 3.13 -2.69
C ILE A 109 8.93 2.86 -4.20
N SER A 110 7.77 2.32 -4.57
CA SER A 110 7.38 1.98 -5.94
C SER A 110 7.12 3.21 -6.82
N ASN A 111 7.01 3.03 -8.14
CA ASN A 111 6.59 4.09 -9.06
C ASN A 111 5.17 4.54 -8.71
N PHE A 112 4.27 3.60 -8.42
CA PHE A 112 2.89 3.89 -8.00
C PHE A 112 2.83 4.77 -6.75
N GLU A 113 3.54 4.39 -5.68
CA GLU A 113 3.58 5.18 -4.43
C GLU A 113 4.19 6.56 -4.66
N TYR A 114 5.22 6.66 -5.50
CA TYR A 114 5.85 7.94 -5.82
C TYR A 114 4.90 8.86 -6.61
N LEU A 115 4.15 8.32 -7.58
CA LEU A 115 3.13 9.06 -8.31
C LEU A 115 2.00 9.53 -7.39
N MET A 116 1.55 8.69 -6.44
CA MET A 116 0.58 9.08 -5.43
C MET A 116 1.11 10.19 -4.51
N PHE A 117 2.39 10.12 -4.11
CA PHE A 117 3.07 11.18 -3.38
C PHE A 117 3.04 12.49 -4.16
N LEU A 118 3.53 12.51 -5.41
CA LEU A 118 3.59 13.70 -6.26
C LEU A 118 2.21 14.33 -6.45
N ASN A 119 1.19 13.53 -6.74
CA ASN A 119 -0.21 13.98 -6.82
C ASN A 119 -0.65 14.65 -5.50
N THR A 120 -0.41 14.00 -4.36
CA THR A 120 -0.82 14.50 -3.04
C THR A 120 -0.15 15.83 -2.68
N ILE A 121 1.15 15.98 -2.91
CA ILE A 121 1.86 17.24 -2.63
C ILE A 121 1.55 18.33 -3.66
N ALA A 122 1.20 17.96 -4.90
CA ALA A 122 0.72 18.89 -5.92
C ALA A 122 -0.72 19.37 -5.67
N GLY A 123 -1.36 18.91 -4.59
CA GLY A 123 -2.69 19.35 -4.18
C GLY A 123 -3.84 18.55 -4.79
N ARG A 124 -3.56 17.42 -5.44
CA ARG A 124 -4.59 16.51 -5.95
C ARG A 124 -5.23 15.72 -4.82
N THR A 125 -6.51 15.41 -4.95
CA THR A 125 -7.30 14.74 -3.90
C THR A 125 -8.52 14.02 -4.50
N TYR A 126 -8.98 12.98 -3.79
CA TYR A 126 -10.24 12.28 -4.07
C TYR A 126 -11.49 13.08 -3.64
N ASN A 127 -11.34 14.10 -2.78
CA ASN A 127 -12.46 14.90 -2.29
C ASN A 127 -13.01 15.92 -3.31
N ASP A 128 -12.18 16.31 -4.28
CA ASP A 128 -12.50 17.21 -5.39
C ASP A 128 -12.16 16.53 -6.73
N LEU A 129 -13.19 16.05 -7.43
CA LEU A 129 -13.03 15.35 -8.70
C LEU A 129 -12.40 16.22 -9.81
N ASN A 130 -12.45 17.56 -9.69
CA ASN A 130 -11.79 18.46 -10.63
C ASN A 130 -10.26 18.50 -10.42
N GLN A 131 -9.80 18.00 -9.28
CA GLN A 131 -8.40 17.87 -8.90
C GLN A 131 -8.04 16.41 -8.62
N TYR A 132 -8.64 15.48 -9.38
CA TYR A 132 -8.37 14.05 -9.25
C TYR A 132 -6.89 13.73 -9.51
N PRO A 133 -6.30 12.73 -8.82
CA PRO A 133 -4.94 12.27 -9.12
C PRO A 133 -4.79 11.81 -10.58
N VAL A 134 -3.61 12.04 -11.16
CA VAL A 134 -3.30 11.78 -12.57
C VAL A 134 -2.17 10.77 -12.68
N PHE A 135 -2.34 9.77 -13.54
CA PHE A 135 -1.38 8.72 -13.84
C PHE A 135 -1.13 8.62 -15.35
N PRO A 136 0.07 8.25 -15.80
CA PRO A 136 0.37 8.13 -17.23
C PRO A 136 -0.37 6.93 -17.84
N TRP A 137 -0.75 7.01 -19.11
CA TRP A 137 -0.82 5.77 -19.92
C TRP A 137 0.57 5.14 -20.02
N VAL A 138 0.65 3.82 -19.85
CA VAL A 138 1.92 3.07 -19.93
C VAL A 138 1.94 2.10 -21.10
N ILE A 139 0.93 1.24 -21.21
CA ILE A 139 0.83 0.24 -22.28
C ILE A 139 0.22 0.90 -23.53
N THR A 140 0.68 0.51 -24.71
CA THR A 140 0.15 0.96 -26.01
C THR A 140 -0.55 -0.14 -26.79
N ASN A 141 -0.25 -1.40 -26.48
CA ASN A 141 -0.75 -2.57 -27.17
C ASN A 141 -1.94 -3.21 -26.42
N TYR A 142 -3.13 -2.99 -26.96
CA TYR A 142 -4.40 -3.51 -26.43
C TYR A 142 -5.09 -4.47 -27.41
N GLU A 143 -4.34 -5.01 -28.38
CA GLU A 143 -4.88 -5.83 -29.47
C GLU A 143 -4.26 -7.24 -29.54
N SER A 144 -3.06 -7.44 -28.99
CA SER A 144 -2.36 -8.74 -29.04
C SER A 144 -2.91 -9.75 -28.02
N GLU A 145 -2.82 -11.05 -28.36
CA GLU A 145 -3.20 -12.17 -27.49
C GLU A 145 -2.27 -12.34 -26.28
N GLU A 146 -1.00 -11.97 -26.42
CA GLU A 146 -0.03 -11.94 -25.31
C GLU A 146 0.66 -10.59 -25.25
N LEU A 147 0.98 -10.14 -24.03
CA LEU A 147 1.71 -8.90 -23.79
C LEU A 147 3.09 -9.18 -23.21
N ASP A 148 4.11 -9.07 -24.06
CA ASP A 148 5.50 -9.14 -23.65
C ASP A 148 5.95 -7.79 -23.06
N LEU A 149 6.16 -7.76 -21.75
CA LEU A 149 6.65 -6.59 -21.02
C LEU A 149 8.15 -6.34 -21.20
N THR A 150 8.86 -7.18 -21.95
CA THR A 150 10.27 -6.98 -22.32
C THR A 150 10.42 -6.21 -23.65
N LEU A 151 9.34 -6.07 -24.45
CA LEU A 151 9.35 -5.37 -25.73
C LEU A 151 9.12 -3.86 -25.56
N PRO A 152 10.08 -2.99 -25.94
CA PRO A 152 9.93 -1.54 -25.83
C PRO A 152 8.73 -0.96 -26.62
N SER A 153 8.32 -1.63 -27.70
CA SER A 153 7.21 -1.18 -28.56
C SER A 153 5.85 -1.22 -27.87
N ASN A 154 5.70 -2.02 -26.80
CA ASN A 154 4.48 -2.11 -26.02
C ASN A 154 4.33 -0.97 -24.99
N PHE A 155 5.36 -0.13 -24.83
CA PHE A 155 5.37 0.97 -23.88
C PHE A 155 5.22 2.32 -24.57
N ARG A 156 4.49 3.22 -23.91
CA ARG A 156 4.33 4.59 -24.34
C ARG A 156 5.62 5.37 -24.09
N ASP A 157 5.95 6.25 -25.03
CA ASP A 157 6.96 7.28 -24.81
C ASP A 157 6.48 8.27 -23.70
N LEU A 158 7.03 8.09 -22.50
CA LEU A 158 6.74 8.90 -21.32
C LEU A 158 7.32 10.32 -21.39
N SER A 159 8.21 10.60 -22.35
CA SER A 159 8.79 11.93 -22.55
C SER A 159 7.85 12.92 -23.24
N LYS A 160 6.75 12.41 -23.81
CA LYS A 160 5.78 13.17 -24.63
C LYS A 160 4.39 13.17 -24.00
N PRO A 161 3.64 14.29 -24.09
CA PRO A 161 2.22 14.30 -23.74
C PRO A 161 1.38 13.50 -24.75
N ILE A 162 0.15 13.13 -24.37
CA ILE A 162 -0.76 12.32 -25.21
C ILE A 162 -0.90 12.90 -26.63
N GLY A 163 -1.11 14.22 -26.71
CA GLY A 163 -1.31 14.90 -27.99
C GLY A 163 -0.11 14.84 -28.94
N ALA A 164 1.10 14.59 -28.42
CA ALA A 164 2.33 14.53 -29.19
C ALA A 164 2.76 13.10 -29.60
N LEU A 165 2.03 12.07 -29.15
CA LEU A 165 2.37 10.67 -29.47
C LEU A 165 2.12 10.34 -30.95
N ASN A 166 0.96 10.73 -31.48
CA ASN A 166 0.63 10.56 -32.89
C ASN A 166 1.22 11.72 -33.71
N PRO A 167 2.17 11.48 -34.63
CA PRO A 167 2.87 12.56 -35.34
C PRO A 167 1.96 13.42 -36.22
N LYS A 168 0.91 12.84 -36.81
CA LYS A 168 -0.06 13.60 -37.62
C LYS A 168 -0.83 14.60 -36.75
N ARG A 169 -1.22 14.16 -35.55
CA ARG A 169 -1.95 14.99 -34.59
C ARG A 169 -1.04 16.01 -33.92
N ALA A 170 0.22 15.66 -33.65
CA ALA A 170 1.23 16.57 -33.14
C ALA A 170 1.42 17.77 -34.09
N ALA A 171 1.47 17.53 -35.40
CA ALA A 171 1.56 18.58 -36.41
C ALA A 171 0.33 19.52 -36.39
N PHE A 172 -0.88 18.98 -36.26
CA PHE A 172 -2.11 19.77 -36.12
C PHE A 172 -2.06 20.69 -34.88
N PHE A 173 -1.61 20.18 -33.74
CA PHE A 173 -1.51 20.99 -32.52
C PHE A 173 -0.40 22.04 -32.60
N ALA A 174 0.73 21.72 -33.25
CA ALA A 174 1.79 22.68 -33.51
C ALA A 174 1.29 23.82 -34.41
N GLU A 175 0.60 23.50 -35.51
CA GLU A 175 0.01 24.49 -36.41
C GLU A 175 -1.03 25.36 -35.69
N ARG A 176 -1.90 24.75 -34.87
CA ARG A 176 -2.84 25.49 -34.03
C ARG A 176 -2.14 26.50 -33.14
N TYR A 177 -1.05 26.11 -32.47
CA TYR A 177 -0.30 27.00 -31.59
C TYR A 177 0.38 28.13 -32.38
N GLU A 178 0.99 27.81 -33.52
CA GLU A 178 1.68 28.78 -34.37
C GLU A 178 0.72 29.82 -34.96
N SER A 179 -0.41 29.37 -35.51
CA SER A 179 -1.43 30.20 -36.18
C SER A 179 -2.41 30.91 -35.24
N TRP A 180 -2.31 30.69 -33.92
CA TRP A 180 -3.19 31.35 -32.95
C TRP A 180 -2.87 32.85 -32.84
N GLU A 181 -3.79 33.68 -33.33
CA GLU A 181 -3.72 35.14 -33.33
C GLU A 181 -4.92 35.71 -32.54
N ASP A 182 -4.83 35.67 -31.22
CA ASP A 182 -5.79 36.29 -30.30
C ASP A 182 -5.01 37.15 -29.28
N ASP A 183 -5.37 38.44 -29.19
CA ASP A 183 -4.70 39.40 -28.31
C ASP A 183 -5.03 39.20 -26.82
N GLN A 184 -6.15 38.53 -26.51
CA GLN A 184 -6.63 38.32 -25.14
C GLN A 184 -6.32 36.90 -24.64
N ILE A 185 -6.34 35.91 -25.53
CA ILE A 185 -6.15 34.50 -25.18
C ILE A 185 -4.74 34.05 -25.57
N PRO A 186 -3.88 33.69 -24.60
CA PRO A 186 -2.55 33.15 -24.89
C PRO A 186 -2.61 31.90 -25.78
N LYS A 187 -1.57 31.70 -26.59
CA LYS A 187 -1.43 30.52 -27.46
C LYS A 187 -1.44 29.22 -26.65
N PHE A 188 -2.11 28.19 -27.17
CA PHE A 188 -2.20 26.87 -26.54
C PHE A 188 -2.28 25.75 -27.58
N HIS A 189 -1.83 24.55 -27.20
CA HIS A 189 -1.95 23.35 -28.02
C HIS A 189 -3.32 22.70 -27.79
N TYR A 190 -3.73 22.59 -26.52
CA TYR A 190 -4.92 21.82 -26.13
C TYR A 190 -5.99 22.69 -25.48
N GLY A 191 -7.19 22.70 -26.06
CA GLY A 191 -8.38 23.31 -25.45
C GLY A 191 -9.09 22.41 -24.44
N THR A 192 -8.74 21.12 -24.44
CA THR A 192 -9.16 20.13 -23.45
C THR A 192 -7.99 19.80 -22.53
N HIS A 193 -8.28 19.28 -21.34
CA HIS A 193 -7.29 18.96 -20.32
C HIS A 193 -7.23 17.45 -20.08
N TYR A 194 -6.08 16.92 -19.65
CA TYR A 194 -5.90 15.48 -19.47
C TYR A 194 -6.61 14.91 -18.22
N SER A 195 -7.10 15.77 -17.34
CA SER A 195 -7.78 15.41 -16.08
C SER A 195 -8.94 16.36 -15.83
N THR A 196 -10.15 15.81 -15.75
CA THR A 196 -11.40 16.53 -15.48
C THR A 196 -12.30 15.66 -14.60
N ALA A 197 -13.24 16.27 -13.88
CA ALA A 197 -14.23 15.51 -13.11
C ALA A 197 -15.06 14.58 -14.01
N SER A 198 -15.43 15.05 -15.21
CA SER A 198 -16.16 14.25 -16.19
C SER A 198 -15.38 12.99 -16.58
N PHE A 199 -14.06 13.08 -16.78
CA PHE A 199 -13.25 11.89 -17.08
C PHE A 199 -13.17 10.92 -15.90
N ALA A 200 -12.98 11.42 -14.68
CA ALA A 200 -13.00 10.58 -13.49
C ALA A 200 -14.33 9.83 -13.34
N LEU A 201 -15.47 10.51 -13.54
CA LEU A 201 -16.80 9.89 -13.49
C LEU A 201 -17.02 8.88 -14.63
N THR A 202 -16.54 9.19 -15.84
CA THR A 202 -16.63 8.25 -16.97
C THR A 202 -15.82 6.98 -16.74
N TRP A 203 -14.62 7.10 -16.16
CA TRP A 203 -13.79 5.93 -15.83
C TRP A 203 -14.42 5.09 -14.71
N LEU A 204 -15.01 5.73 -13.71
CA LEU A 204 -15.55 5.08 -12.51
C LEU A 204 -17.06 4.77 -12.60
N LEU A 205 -17.65 4.87 -13.79
CA LEU A 205 -19.10 4.78 -14.01
C LEU A 205 -19.77 3.55 -13.38
N ARG A 206 -19.04 2.44 -13.24
CA ARG A 206 -19.58 1.15 -12.75
C ARG A 206 -19.61 1.05 -11.22
N ILE A 207 -19.02 2.00 -10.50
CA ILE A 207 -18.88 1.96 -9.03
C ILE A 207 -19.67 3.10 -8.39
N GLU A 208 -20.44 2.79 -7.33
CA GLU A 208 -21.03 3.82 -6.47
C GLU A 208 -19.99 4.41 -5.51
N PRO A 209 -20.02 5.73 -5.23
CA PRO A 209 -21.08 6.69 -5.56
C PRO A 209 -20.93 7.37 -6.94
N PHE A 210 -19.94 6.99 -7.75
CA PHE A 210 -19.62 7.69 -9.01
C PHE A 210 -20.72 7.53 -10.06
N THR A 211 -21.43 6.40 -10.09
CA THR A 211 -22.61 6.22 -10.93
C THR A 211 -23.68 7.28 -10.63
N THR A 212 -24.03 7.45 -9.35
CA THR A 212 -25.00 8.46 -8.91
C THR A 212 -24.56 9.88 -9.30
N LEU A 213 -23.29 10.21 -9.10
CA LEU A 213 -22.72 11.51 -9.47
C LEU A 213 -22.74 11.76 -10.99
N PHE A 214 -22.42 10.73 -11.78
CA PHE A 214 -22.49 10.80 -13.25
C PHE A 214 -23.91 11.04 -13.73
N LEU A 215 -24.89 10.28 -13.22
CA LEU A 215 -26.29 10.44 -13.58
C LEU A 215 -26.80 11.83 -13.23
N ASN A 216 -26.42 12.39 -12.08
CA ASN A 216 -26.82 13.75 -11.72
C ASN A 216 -26.27 14.80 -12.70
N LEU A 217 -24.99 14.68 -13.09
CA LEU A 217 -24.37 15.59 -14.04
C LEU A 217 -25.03 15.50 -15.43
N GLN A 218 -25.47 14.31 -15.84
CA GLN A 218 -26.07 14.05 -17.15
C GLN A 218 -27.60 14.24 -17.18
N GLY A 219 -28.23 14.72 -16.10
CA GLY A 219 -29.68 14.97 -16.05
C GLY A 219 -30.56 13.74 -15.81
N GLY A 220 -30.01 12.71 -15.15
CA GLY A 220 -30.73 11.54 -14.62
C GLY A 220 -30.72 10.30 -15.51
N LYS A 221 -29.97 10.30 -16.62
CA LYS A 221 -29.82 9.15 -17.53
C LYS A 221 -28.35 8.91 -17.86
N PHE A 222 -28.03 7.67 -18.21
CA PHE A 222 -26.73 7.33 -18.78
C PHE A 222 -26.52 8.04 -20.12
N ASP A 223 -25.26 8.26 -20.48
CA ASP A 223 -24.90 8.84 -21.77
C ASP A 223 -25.14 7.83 -22.91
N HIS A 224 -25.06 8.29 -24.16
CA HIS A 224 -25.16 7.42 -25.34
C HIS A 224 -24.11 6.31 -25.27
N ALA A 225 -24.51 5.06 -25.55
CA ALA A 225 -23.67 3.87 -25.39
C ALA A 225 -22.30 4.02 -26.09
N ASP A 226 -22.26 4.53 -27.32
CA ASP A 226 -21.02 4.78 -28.09
C ASP A 226 -20.03 5.77 -27.45
N ARG A 227 -20.51 6.65 -26.55
CA ARG A 227 -19.67 7.61 -25.82
C ARG A 227 -19.30 7.15 -24.42
N THR A 228 -20.04 6.19 -23.87
CA THR A 228 -19.71 5.62 -22.56
C THR A 228 -18.41 4.83 -22.66
N PHE A 229 -17.63 4.84 -21.58
CA PHE A 229 -16.44 4.01 -21.51
C PHE A 229 -16.84 2.53 -21.52
N SER A 230 -16.48 1.79 -22.56
CA SER A 230 -16.89 0.38 -22.71
C SER A 230 -15.77 -0.53 -23.20
N SER A 231 -14.64 0.01 -23.64
CA SER A 231 -13.52 -0.78 -24.16
C SER A 231 -12.19 -0.07 -23.95
N ILE A 232 -11.19 -0.80 -23.46
CA ILE A 232 -9.84 -0.26 -23.21
C ILE A 232 -9.18 0.17 -24.52
N SER A 233 -9.22 -0.72 -25.52
CA SER A 233 -8.62 -0.48 -26.84
C SER A 233 -9.22 0.76 -27.50
N ARG A 234 -10.56 0.87 -27.50
CA ARG A 234 -11.26 2.04 -28.04
C ARG A 234 -10.92 3.32 -27.28
N ALA A 235 -10.84 3.28 -25.95
CA ALA A 235 -10.49 4.46 -25.16
C ALA A 235 -9.06 4.95 -25.44
N TRP A 236 -8.12 4.02 -25.60
CA TRP A 236 -6.75 4.33 -26.06
C TRP A 236 -6.76 4.91 -27.47
N HIS A 237 -7.41 4.26 -28.44
CA HIS A 237 -7.51 4.75 -29.82
C HIS A 237 -8.13 6.15 -29.92
N ASN A 238 -9.18 6.43 -29.16
CA ASN A 238 -9.80 7.76 -29.09
C ASN A 238 -8.80 8.79 -28.55
N SER A 239 -8.07 8.46 -27.48
CA SER A 239 -7.01 9.32 -26.93
C SER A 239 -5.85 9.58 -27.90
N GLN A 240 -5.71 8.78 -28.97
CA GLN A 240 -4.67 8.94 -30.01
C GLN A 240 -5.17 9.64 -31.28
N ARG A 241 -6.49 9.63 -31.55
CA ARG A 241 -7.08 10.08 -32.82
C ARG A 241 -7.91 11.35 -32.67
N ASP A 242 -8.77 11.43 -31.65
CA ASP A 242 -9.62 12.59 -31.45
C ASP A 242 -8.76 13.80 -31.04
N THR A 243 -9.04 14.95 -31.63
CA THR A 243 -8.36 16.22 -31.31
C THR A 243 -8.83 16.80 -29.98
N SER A 244 -9.98 16.35 -29.49
CA SER A 244 -10.57 16.76 -28.22
C SER A 244 -10.23 15.79 -27.08
N ASP A 245 -9.77 14.57 -27.38
CA ASP A 245 -9.42 13.56 -26.37
C ASP A 245 -7.90 13.41 -26.21
N ILE A 246 -7.36 14.04 -25.17
CA ILE A 246 -5.96 13.93 -24.75
C ILE A 246 -5.83 13.44 -23.30
N LYS A 247 -6.82 12.67 -22.82
CA LYS A 247 -6.91 12.25 -21.42
C LYS A 247 -5.77 11.33 -20.99
N GLU A 248 -5.28 11.55 -19.78
CA GLU A 248 -4.38 10.62 -19.08
C GLU A 248 -5.21 9.67 -18.18
N LEU A 249 -4.55 8.70 -17.57
CA LEU A 249 -5.20 7.71 -16.70
C LEU A 249 -5.41 8.23 -15.28
N ILE A 250 -6.20 7.46 -14.53
CA ILE A 250 -6.41 7.59 -13.10
C ILE A 250 -5.70 6.45 -12.34
N PRO A 251 -5.37 6.62 -11.04
CA PRO A 251 -4.70 5.59 -10.26
C PRO A 251 -5.36 4.20 -10.31
N GLU A 252 -6.70 4.16 -10.39
CA GLU A 252 -7.53 2.96 -10.28
C GLU A 252 -7.24 1.93 -11.37
N PHE A 253 -6.73 2.33 -12.53
CA PHE A 253 -6.27 1.40 -13.59
C PHE A 253 -5.13 0.47 -13.12
N TYR A 254 -4.46 0.80 -12.03
CA TYR A 254 -3.29 0.08 -11.50
C TYR A 254 -3.57 -0.69 -10.20
N TYR A 255 -4.79 -0.63 -9.64
CA TYR A 255 -5.12 -1.39 -8.44
C TYR A 255 -6.59 -1.79 -8.26
N LEU A 256 -7.55 -1.22 -9.02
CA LEU A 256 -8.99 -1.39 -8.76
C LEU A 256 -9.71 -2.09 -9.95
N PRO A 257 -9.79 -3.44 -9.97
CA PRO A 257 -10.42 -4.19 -11.05
C PRO A 257 -11.93 -3.97 -11.20
N GLU A 258 -12.61 -3.55 -10.13
CA GLU A 258 -14.06 -3.35 -10.09
C GLU A 258 -14.54 -2.27 -11.07
N ILE A 259 -13.68 -1.34 -11.48
CA ILE A 259 -14.08 -0.27 -12.42
C ILE A 259 -14.43 -0.83 -13.81
N PHE A 260 -13.98 -2.05 -14.12
CA PHE A 260 -14.19 -2.74 -15.39
C PHE A 260 -15.37 -3.69 -15.37
N VAL A 261 -16.01 -3.92 -14.22
CA VAL A 261 -17.11 -4.89 -14.06
C VAL A 261 -18.40 -4.18 -13.70
N ASN A 262 -19.47 -4.51 -14.41
CA ASN A 262 -20.81 -4.04 -14.11
C ASN A 262 -21.49 -4.90 -13.03
N SER A 263 -20.90 -4.94 -11.83
CA SER A 263 -21.43 -5.77 -10.72
C SER A 263 -22.84 -5.38 -10.27
N ASN A 264 -23.23 -4.13 -10.51
CA ASN A 264 -24.54 -3.59 -10.18
C ASN A 264 -25.60 -3.85 -11.27
N ASN A 265 -25.24 -4.52 -12.37
CA ASN A 265 -26.13 -4.83 -13.50
C ASN A 265 -26.84 -3.59 -14.09
N TYR A 266 -26.11 -2.49 -14.24
CA TYR A 266 -26.62 -1.27 -14.86
C TYR A 266 -26.99 -1.49 -16.33
N ASN A 267 -28.05 -0.83 -16.78
CA ASN A 267 -28.39 -0.74 -18.19
C ASN A 267 -27.63 0.42 -18.84
N LEU A 268 -26.51 0.12 -19.49
CA LEU A 268 -25.65 1.12 -20.14
C LEU A 268 -25.99 1.31 -21.63
N GLY A 269 -27.05 0.66 -22.11
CA GLY A 269 -27.53 0.75 -23.49
C GLY A 269 -26.84 -0.21 -24.46
N VAL A 270 -27.14 0.00 -25.73
CA VAL A 270 -26.63 -0.78 -26.86
C VAL A 270 -26.04 0.22 -27.85
N MET A 271 -24.84 -0.08 -28.33
CA MET A 271 -24.17 0.74 -29.34
C MET A 271 -24.84 0.62 -30.70
N ASP A 272 -24.53 1.54 -31.61
CA ASP A 272 -25.08 1.56 -32.96
C ASP A 272 -24.75 0.27 -33.77
N ASP A 273 -23.66 -0.41 -33.44
CA ASP A 273 -23.26 -1.70 -34.02
C ASP A 273 -24.01 -2.92 -33.43
N GLY A 274 -24.90 -2.69 -32.47
CA GLY A 274 -25.67 -3.72 -31.78
C GLY A 274 -24.98 -4.35 -30.57
N THR A 275 -23.76 -3.93 -30.21
CA THR A 275 -23.07 -4.44 -29.02
C THR A 275 -23.70 -3.91 -27.73
N VAL A 276 -23.99 -4.81 -26.79
CA VAL A 276 -24.57 -4.46 -25.49
C VAL A 276 -23.45 -3.99 -24.57
N VAL A 277 -23.60 -2.82 -23.96
CA VAL A 277 -22.62 -2.28 -23.02
C VAL A 277 -22.90 -2.79 -21.62
N SER A 278 -21.93 -3.47 -21.01
CA SER A 278 -21.97 -3.89 -19.61
C SER A 278 -20.57 -3.80 -19.01
N ASP A 279 -19.87 -4.94 -18.92
CA ASP A 279 -18.47 -5.02 -18.53
C ASP A 279 -17.61 -4.33 -19.60
N VAL A 280 -16.47 -3.80 -19.17
CA VAL A 280 -15.52 -3.18 -20.10
C VAL A 280 -14.83 -4.27 -20.89
N GLU A 281 -14.80 -4.14 -22.21
CA GLU A 281 -14.02 -5.00 -23.10
C GLU A 281 -12.54 -4.86 -22.77
N LEU A 282 -11.97 -5.97 -22.30
CA LEU A 282 -10.56 -6.09 -21.97
C LEU A 282 -9.74 -6.45 -23.22
N PRO A 283 -8.44 -6.12 -23.24
CA PRO A 283 -7.52 -6.63 -24.25
C PRO A 283 -7.44 -8.16 -24.23
N PRO A 284 -7.13 -8.83 -25.36
CA PRO A 284 -7.08 -10.29 -25.43
C PRO A 284 -6.10 -10.94 -24.43
N TRP A 285 -4.99 -10.27 -24.14
CA TRP A 285 -4.00 -10.72 -23.15
C TRP A 285 -4.47 -10.69 -21.69
N ALA A 286 -5.62 -10.09 -21.37
CA ALA A 286 -6.20 -10.08 -20.04
C ALA A 286 -7.51 -10.84 -20.00
N LYS A 287 -7.50 -12.02 -19.35
CA LYS A 287 -8.68 -12.89 -19.23
C LYS A 287 -9.65 -12.43 -18.16
N SER A 288 -9.16 -11.63 -17.21
CA SER A 288 -9.99 -11.05 -16.16
C SER A 288 -9.58 -9.61 -15.84
N PRO A 289 -10.47 -8.82 -15.24
CA PRO A 289 -10.15 -7.48 -14.73
C PRO A 289 -8.99 -7.48 -13.74
N GLU A 290 -8.87 -8.50 -12.90
CA GLU A 290 -7.75 -8.65 -11.96
C GLU A 290 -6.43 -8.84 -12.70
N GLU A 291 -6.43 -9.68 -13.74
CA GLU A 291 -5.25 -9.89 -14.58
C GLU A 291 -4.86 -8.61 -15.33
N PHE A 292 -5.84 -7.88 -15.87
CA PHE A 292 -5.62 -6.59 -16.51
C PHE A 292 -4.93 -5.60 -15.57
N VAL A 293 -5.47 -5.41 -14.37
CA VAL A 293 -4.90 -4.50 -13.36
C VAL A 293 -3.51 -4.95 -12.90
N ARG A 294 -3.33 -6.25 -12.66
CA ARG A 294 -2.03 -6.82 -12.28
C ARG A 294 -0.96 -6.53 -13.33
N ILE A 295 -1.26 -6.77 -14.60
CA ILE A 295 -0.33 -6.52 -15.71
C ILE A 295 -0.07 -5.02 -15.87
N ASN A 296 -1.07 -4.16 -15.72
CA ASN A 296 -0.85 -2.70 -15.70
C ASN A 296 0.10 -2.29 -14.58
N ARG A 297 -0.06 -2.83 -13.36
CA ARG A 297 0.84 -2.54 -12.24
C ARG A 297 2.25 -3.05 -12.52
N LEU A 298 2.41 -4.25 -13.09
CA LEU A 298 3.72 -4.75 -13.51
C LEU A 298 4.37 -3.85 -14.57
N ALA A 299 3.61 -3.42 -15.59
CA ALA A 299 4.11 -2.51 -16.60
C ALA A 299 4.54 -1.15 -16.01
N LEU A 300 3.78 -0.61 -15.05
CA LEU A 300 4.12 0.63 -14.34
C LEU A 300 5.38 0.49 -13.50
N GLU A 301 5.61 -0.65 -12.86
CA GLU A 301 6.79 -0.91 -12.04
C GLU A 301 8.01 -1.38 -12.84
N SER A 302 7.84 -1.62 -14.16
CA SER A 302 8.91 -2.08 -15.04
C SER A 302 10.12 -1.13 -15.11
N GLU A 303 11.25 -1.65 -15.56
CA GLU A 303 12.48 -0.90 -15.78
C GLU A 303 12.32 0.12 -16.91
N PHE A 304 11.50 -0.18 -17.93
CA PHE A 304 11.17 0.75 -19.01
C PHE A 304 10.51 2.02 -18.47
N VAL A 305 9.53 1.87 -17.60
CA VAL A 305 8.89 3.00 -16.94
C VAL A 305 9.84 3.65 -15.96
N SER A 306 10.48 2.88 -15.08
CA SER A 306 11.37 3.40 -14.04
C SER A 306 12.48 4.30 -14.60
N CYS A 307 13.07 3.96 -15.75
CA CYS A 307 14.14 4.75 -16.34
C CYS A 307 13.63 6.03 -17.05
N GLN A 308 12.35 6.14 -17.41
CA GLN A 308 11.80 7.29 -18.16
C GLN A 308 10.74 8.11 -17.39
N LEU A 309 10.18 7.61 -16.28
CA LEU A 309 9.04 8.21 -15.58
C LEU A 309 9.29 9.65 -15.12
N HIS A 310 10.55 9.99 -14.79
CA HIS A 310 10.98 11.34 -14.46
C HIS A 310 10.64 12.36 -15.57
N GLN A 311 10.65 11.96 -16.84
CA GLN A 311 10.32 12.85 -17.96
C GLN A 311 8.81 13.09 -18.10
N TRP A 312 7.98 12.11 -17.72
CA TRP A 312 6.54 12.34 -17.61
C TRP A 312 6.23 13.27 -16.44
N ILE A 313 6.94 13.09 -15.32
CA ILE A 313 6.86 13.99 -14.16
C ILE A 313 7.25 15.42 -14.57
N ASP A 314 8.24 15.61 -15.45
CA ASP A 314 8.61 16.92 -15.98
C ASP A 314 7.46 17.61 -16.74
N LEU A 315 6.66 16.85 -17.49
CA LEU A 315 5.50 17.37 -18.22
C LEU A 315 4.36 17.78 -17.28
N ILE A 316 4.06 16.97 -16.26
CA ILE A 316 2.87 17.14 -15.43
C ILE A 316 3.13 18.04 -14.21
N PHE A 317 4.28 17.88 -13.55
CA PHE A 317 4.62 18.56 -12.29
C PHE A 317 5.92 19.37 -12.35
N GLY A 318 6.77 19.12 -13.34
CA GLY A 318 8.11 19.69 -13.42
C GLY A 318 8.24 20.85 -14.39
N TYR A 319 9.46 21.01 -14.90
CA TYR A 319 9.86 22.22 -15.62
C TYR A 319 9.25 22.35 -17.03
N LYS A 320 8.73 21.26 -17.61
CA LYS A 320 8.03 21.25 -18.92
C LYS A 320 6.52 21.50 -18.81
N GLN A 321 6.01 21.80 -17.62
CA GLN A 321 4.60 22.13 -17.43
C GLN A 321 4.22 23.50 -18.03
N GLN A 322 5.16 24.46 -18.00
CA GLN A 322 4.95 25.85 -18.43
C GLN A 322 6.21 26.42 -19.13
N GLY A 323 6.06 27.57 -19.79
CA GLY A 323 7.18 28.29 -20.40
C GLY A 323 7.68 27.69 -21.74
N PRO A 324 8.88 28.09 -22.20
CA PRO A 324 9.40 27.66 -23.51
C PRO A 324 9.56 26.14 -23.65
N GLU A 325 9.85 25.47 -22.54
CA GLU A 325 10.02 24.01 -22.50
C GLU A 325 8.68 23.28 -22.70
N ALA A 326 7.58 23.82 -22.18
CA ALA A 326 6.25 23.33 -22.47
C ALA A 326 5.92 23.46 -23.97
N VAL A 327 6.30 24.57 -24.60
CA VAL A 327 6.10 24.77 -26.05
C VAL A 327 6.90 23.74 -26.85
N ARG A 328 8.17 23.55 -26.50
CA ARG A 328 9.06 22.57 -27.17
C ARG A 328 8.54 21.13 -27.08
N SER A 329 7.84 20.80 -26.01
CA SER A 329 7.25 19.46 -25.80
C SER A 329 5.77 19.37 -26.20
N LEU A 330 5.21 20.39 -26.87
CA LEU A 330 3.78 20.50 -27.22
C LEU A 330 2.84 20.34 -26.02
N ASN A 331 3.20 20.86 -24.85
CA ASN A 331 2.53 20.60 -23.56
C ASN A 331 1.84 21.85 -22.97
N VAL A 332 1.30 22.73 -23.83
CA VAL A 332 0.62 23.97 -23.39
C VAL A 332 -0.89 23.80 -23.46
N PHE A 333 -1.55 23.89 -22.30
CA PHE A 333 -3.00 23.81 -22.14
C PHE A 333 -3.62 25.21 -22.17
N TYR A 334 -4.95 25.27 -22.17
CA TYR A 334 -5.68 26.52 -22.12
C TYR A 334 -5.34 27.33 -20.86
N TYR A 335 -5.12 28.64 -20.96
CA TYR A 335 -4.53 29.44 -19.89
C TYR A 335 -5.29 29.39 -18.54
N LEU A 336 -6.62 29.24 -18.57
CA LEU A 336 -7.44 29.12 -17.35
C LEU A 336 -7.21 27.84 -16.55
N THR A 337 -6.51 26.85 -17.09
CA THR A 337 -6.18 25.62 -16.35
C THR A 337 -5.03 25.84 -15.36
N TYR A 338 -4.24 26.91 -15.51
CA TYR A 338 -3.03 27.17 -14.72
C TYR A 338 -3.31 28.03 -13.49
N GLU A 339 -2.67 27.68 -12.37
CA GLU A 339 -2.71 28.47 -11.14
C GLU A 339 -2.19 29.89 -11.38
N GLY A 340 -2.90 30.88 -10.84
CA GLY A 340 -2.51 32.29 -10.91
C GLY A 340 -2.79 32.97 -12.25
N ALA A 341 -3.38 32.28 -13.23
CA ALA A 341 -3.76 32.87 -14.52
C ALA A 341 -4.81 33.97 -14.36
N VAL A 342 -5.79 33.76 -13.46
CA VAL A 342 -6.84 34.74 -13.17
C VAL A 342 -7.06 34.82 -11.67
N ASN A 343 -7.15 36.04 -11.14
CA ASN A 343 -7.57 36.29 -9.78
C ASN A 343 -9.08 36.51 -9.73
N LEU A 344 -9.83 35.53 -9.20
CA LEU A 344 -11.29 35.61 -9.12
C LEU A 344 -11.77 36.82 -8.28
N SER A 345 -10.98 37.26 -7.31
CA SER A 345 -11.31 38.42 -6.48
C SER A 345 -11.19 39.76 -7.22
N SER A 346 -10.43 39.82 -8.32
CA SER A 346 -10.33 41.04 -9.13
C SER A 346 -11.45 41.19 -10.17
N ILE A 347 -12.24 40.14 -10.43
CA ILE A 347 -13.38 40.20 -11.35
C ILE A 347 -14.58 40.78 -10.59
N THR A 348 -14.99 41.99 -10.95
CA THR A 348 -16.15 42.68 -10.35
C THR A 348 -17.47 42.34 -11.03
N ASP A 349 -17.45 41.90 -12.29
CA ASP A 349 -18.64 41.48 -13.03
C ASP A 349 -19.08 40.06 -12.59
N PRO A 350 -20.27 39.91 -11.99
CA PRO A 350 -20.78 38.61 -11.54
C PRO A 350 -20.92 37.57 -12.67
N VAL A 351 -21.31 38.00 -13.87
CA VAL A 351 -21.55 37.09 -15.00
C VAL A 351 -20.23 36.54 -15.51
N LEU A 352 -19.24 37.42 -15.70
CA LEU A 352 -17.89 37.01 -16.09
C LEU A 352 -17.25 36.12 -15.02
N ARG A 353 -17.44 36.45 -13.74
CA ARG A 353 -16.91 35.65 -12.64
C ARG A 353 -17.49 34.23 -12.63
N GLU A 354 -18.81 34.10 -12.74
CA GLU A 354 -19.48 32.79 -12.78
C GLU A 354 -19.03 31.98 -14.01
N ALA A 355 -18.88 32.63 -15.17
CA ALA A 355 -18.38 31.99 -16.38
C ALA A 355 -16.93 31.48 -16.21
N VAL A 356 -16.04 32.28 -15.61
CA VAL A 356 -14.65 31.87 -15.34
C VAL A 356 -14.60 30.74 -14.32
N GLU A 357 -15.39 30.82 -13.25
CA GLU A 357 -15.47 29.75 -12.23
C GLU A 357 -15.99 28.44 -12.84
N ALA A 358 -17.02 28.50 -13.69
CA ALA A 358 -17.55 27.35 -14.41
C ALA A 358 -16.51 26.75 -15.37
N GLN A 359 -15.75 27.60 -16.08
CA GLN A 359 -14.71 27.14 -16.99
C GLN A 359 -13.57 26.43 -16.26
N ILE A 360 -13.07 26.99 -15.15
CA ILE A 360 -12.03 26.38 -14.30
C ILE A 360 -12.51 25.06 -13.69
N ARG A 361 -13.80 24.99 -13.31
CA ARG A 361 -14.38 23.78 -12.73
C ARG A 361 -14.46 22.66 -13.77
N SER A 362 -15.05 22.92 -14.93
CA SER A 362 -15.45 21.88 -15.86
C SER A 362 -14.37 21.47 -16.86
N PHE A 363 -13.41 22.35 -17.19
CA PHE A 363 -12.43 22.11 -18.27
C PHE A 363 -11.03 21.75 -17.78
N GLY A 364 -10.92 21.37 -16.50
CA GLY A 364 -9.71 20.79 -15.91
C GLY A 364 -8.78 21.81 -15.28
N GLN A 365 -8.03 21.33 -14.28
CA GLN A 365 -7.09 22.14 -13.51
C GLN A 365 -5.72 21.48 -13.58
N THR A 366 -4.68 22.21 -13.96
CA THR A 366 -3.29 21.72 -13.99
C THR A 366 -2.75 21.60 -12.55
N PRO A 367 -2.00 20.53 -12.21
CA PRO A 367 -1.48 20.36 -10.84
C PRO A 367 -0.47 21.45 -10.49
N SER A 368 -0.18 21.63 -9.20
CA SER A 368 0.89 22.56 -8.80
C SER A 368 2.22 22.11 -9.40
N GLN A 369 2.99 23.06 -9.93
CA GLN A 369 4.36 22.79 -10.33
C GLN A 369 5.22 22.56 -9.08
N LEU A 370 5.85 21.38 -8.99
CA LEU A 370 6.65 20.94 -7.84
C LEU A 370 8.13 21.32 -7.97
N LEU A 371 8.65 21.38 -9.20
CA LEU A 371 10.03 21.71 -9.51
C LEU A 371 10.14 22.47 -10.83
N ILE A 372 11.21 23.25 -10.97
CA ILE A 372 11.51 24.08 -12.16
C ILE A 372 12.82 23.66 -12.85
N GLU A 373 13.41 22.58 -12.37
CA GLU A 373 14.58 21.91 -12.94
C GLU A 373 14.18 20.50 -13.40
N PRO A 374 14.99 19.83 -14.25
CA PRO A 374 14.72 18.46 -14.66
C PRO A 374 14.61 17.51 -13.46
N HIS A 375 13.58 16.67 -13.46
CA HIS A 375 13.39 15.70 -12.40
C HIS A 375 14.51 14.64 -12.43
N PRO A 376 15.12 14.29 -11.28
CA PRO A 376 16.13 13.25 -11.23
C PRO A 376 15.61 11.91 -11.75
N PRO A 377 16.38 11.15 -12.56
CA PRO A 377 15.98 9.81 -13.00
C PRO A 377 15.99 8.81 -11.83
N ARG A 378 15.15 7.77 -11.90
CA ARG A 378 15.21 6.65 -10.96
C ARG A 378 16.52 5.88 -11.18
N SER A 379 17.18 5.45 -10.11
CA SER A 379 18.37 4.62 -10.26
C SER A 379 17.98 3.26 -10.84
N SER A 380 18.79 2.76 -11.77
CA SER A 380 18.52 1.45 -12.37
C SER A 380 18.60 0.36 -11.32
N ALA A 381 17.83 -0.70 -11.50
CA ALA A 381 17.83 -1.82 -10.55
C ALA A 381 19.25 -2.35 -10.38
N MET A 382 19.99 -2.43 -11.48
CA MET A 382 21.39 -2.87 -11.51
C MET A 382 22.31 -1.91 -10.76
N GLN A 383 22.12 -0.60 -10.89
CA GLN A 383 22.95 0.37 -10.18
C GLN A 383 22.64 0.37 -8.68
N VAL A 384 21.36 0.30 -8.29
CA VAL A 384 20.96 0.15 -6.88
C VAL A 384 21.47 -1.18 -6.33
N TYR A 385 21.37 -2.26 -7.11
CA TYR A 385 21.90 -3.57 -6.79
C TYR A 385 23.42 -3.53 -6.58
N LEU A 386 24.17 -2.91 -7.48
CA LEU A 386 25.62 -2.72 -7.36
C LEU A 386 26.01 -1.78 -6.21
N LEU A 387 25.14 -0.83 -5.83
CA LEU A 387 25.36 0.10 -4.71
C LEU A 387 24.98 -0.51 -3.36
N LEU A 388 23.98 -1.40 -3.32
CA LEU A 388 23.45 -2.06 -2.11
C LEU A 388 24.00 -3.47 -1.89
N GLN A 389 24.75 -4.03 -2.85
CA GLN A 389 25.43 -5.32 -2.71
C GLN A 389 26.89 -5.32 -3.15
N SER A 390 27.63 -6.10 -2.36
CA SER A 390 28.86 -6.80 -2.73
C SER A 390 28.61 -7.93 -3.74
N PRO A 391 29.59 -8.25 -4.60
CA PRO A 391 29.47 -9.24 -5.66
C PRO A 391 29.54 -10.69 -5.12
N LEU A 392 28.65 -11.08 -4.21
CA LEU A 392 28.56 -12.46 -3.72
C LEU A 392 28.00 -13.43 -4.78
N MET A 393 27.29 -12.95 -5.81
CA MET A 393 26.82 -13.79 -6.92
C MET A 393 27.95 -14.43 -7.74
N PHE A 394 29.18 -13.95 -7.60
CA PHE A 394 30.36 -14.49 -8.27
C PHE A 394 31.24 -15.33 -7.35
N THR A 395 30.79 -15.63 -6.13
CA THR A 395 31.53 -16.50 -5.20
C THR A 395 30.81 -17.83 -5.02
N ASP A 396 31.56 -18.94 -5.10
CA ASP A 396 31.08 -20.32 -4.96
C ASP A 396 30.25 -20.59 -3.67
N GLN A 397 30.29 -19.70 -2.67
CA GLN A 397 29.58 -19.85 -1.41
C GLN A 397 28.14 -19.31 -1.42
N ALA A 398 27.76 -18.45 -2.37
CA ALA A 398 26.37 -17.97 -2.55
C ALA A 398 25.45 -19.00 -3.24
N GLN A 399 25.99 -20.18 -3.58
CA GLN A 399 25.24 -21.34 -4.08
C GLN A 399 24.66 -22.21 -2.96
N GLN A 400 24.93 -21.91 -1.67
CA GLN A 400 24.33 -22.64 -0.56
C GLN A 400 23.01 -21.97 -0.16
N ASP A 401 21.90 -22.65 -0.45
CA ASP A 401 20.55 -22.21 -0.04
C ASP A 401 20.41 -22.11 1.49
N VAL A 402 21.19 -22.88 2.25
CA VAL A 402 21.26 -22.87 3.72
C VAL A 402 22.49 -22.11 4.17
N ILE A 403 22.31 -21.00 4.90
CA ILE A 403 23.40 -20.17 5.43
C ILE A 403 23.94 -20.76 6.74
N MET A 404 23.03 -21.12 7.65
CA MET A 404 23.41 -21.64 8.97
C MET A 404 22.31 -22.45 9.63
N VAL A 405 22.74 -23.36 10.51
CA VAL A 405 21.87 -24.11 11.42
C VAL A 405 22.37 -23.90 12.85
N LEU A 406 21.49 -23.45 13.73
CA LEU A 406 21.80 -23.18 15.14
C LEU A 406 20.88 -24.01 16.02
N LYS A 407 21.43 -24.89 16.85
CA LYS A 407 20.66 -25.79 17.70
C LYS A 407 20.67 -25.30 19.15
N PHE A 408 19.50 -25.16 19.76
CA PHE A 408 19.42 -24.78 21.17
C PHE A 408 19.64 -25.99 22.08
N PRO A 409 20.37 -25.83 23.22
CA PRO A 409 20.59 -26.92 24.17
C PRO A 409 19.31 -27.52 24.76
N SER A 410 18.21 -26.76 24.77
CA SER A 410 16.93 -27.21 25.31
C SER A 410 16.28 -28.33 24.49
N ASN A 411 16.62 -28.45 23.19
CA ASN A 411 15.91 -29.29 22.20
C ASN A 411 14.38 -29.11 22.23
N SER A 412 13.88 -28.00 22.79
CA SER A 412 12.46 -27.68 22.83
C SER A 412 12.07 -27.05 21.50
N PRO A 413 10.92 -27.44 20.90
CA PRO A 413 10.44 -26.83 19.65
C PRO A 413 10.45 -25.30 19.70
N VAL A 414 10.94 -24.66 18.64
CA VAL A 414 10.94 -23.19 18.50
C VAL A 414 9.58 -22.76 17.92
N THR A 415 8.67 -22.34 18.79
CA THR A 415 7.27 -22.03 18.45
C THR A 415 7.08 -20.65 17.86
N HIS A 416 8.00 -19.71 18.10
CA HIS A 416 7.96 -18.36 17.52
C HIS A 416 9.35 -17.86 17.17
N VAL A 417 9.46 -17.18 16.03
CA VAL A 417 10.66 -16.47 15.57
C VAL A 417 10.21 -15.08 15.12
N ALA A 418 10.85 -14.03 15.62
CA ALA A 418 10.71 -12.68 15.10
C ALA A 418 12.08 -12.12 14.69
N ALA A 419 12.12 -11.47 13.53
CA ALA A 419 13.33 -10.91 12.96
C ALA A 419 13.18 -9.40 12.76
N ASN A 420 13.47 -8.61 13.79
CA ASN A 420 13.56 -7.16 13.65
C ASN A 420 15.03 -6.77 13.41
N THR A 421 15.42 -6.78 12.14
CA THR A 421 16.81 -6.62 11.67
C THR A 421 17.05 -5.30 10.94
N GLN A 422 16.20 -4.29 11.16
CA GLN A 422 16.26 -3.02 10.43
C GLN A 422 17.55 -2.24 10.77
N PRO A 423 18.23 -1.64 9.76
CA PRO A 423 19.31 -0.69 10.01
C PRO A 423 18.80 0.52 10.83
N GLY A 424 19.51 0.88 11.89
CA GLY A 424 19.13 1.97 12.80
C GLY A 424 18.52 1.53 14.13
N LEU A 425 18.24 0.23 14.32
CA LEU A 425 17.99 -0.32 15.65
C LEU A 425 19.26 -0.28 16.51
N ALA A 426 19.13 0.06 17.79
CA ALA A 426 20.25 -0.01 18.73
C ALA A 426 20.81 -1.44 18.86
N THR A 427 19.91 -2.44 18.82
CA THR A 427 20.23 -3.86 18.88
C THR A 427 19.35 -4.64 17.89
N PRO A 428 19.76 -4.78 16.62
CA PRO A 428 19.07 -5.66 15.69
C PRO A 428 19.23 -7.11 16.18
N ALA A 429 18.13 -7.85 16.19
CA ALA A 429 18.09 -9.17 16.81
C ALA A 429 17.04 -10.08 16.18
N VAL A 430 17.28 -11.38 16.35
CA VAL A 430 16.35 -12.47 16.06
C VAL A 430 15.92 -13.06 17.39
N ILE A 431 14.68 -12.81 17.78
CA ILE A 431 14.14 -13.31 19.03
C ILE A 431 13.41 -14.62 18.76
N THR A 432 13.74 -15.64 19.55
CA THR A 432 13.07 -16.95 19.48
C THR A 432 12.39 -17.29 20.78
N VAL A 433 11.23 -17.93 20.69
CA VAL A 433 10.51 -18.46 21.85
C VAL A 433 10.25 -19.94 21.62
N THR A 434 10.53 -20.74 22.64
CA THR A 434 10.34 -22.20 22.62
C THR A 434 9.02 -22.62 23.27
N ALA A 435 8.56 -23.84 23.00
CA ALA A 435 7.37 -24.43 23.62
C ALA A 435 7.46 -24.44 25.17
N ASN A 436 8.66 -24.59 25.74
CA ASN A 436 8.90 -24.50 27.18
C ASN A 436 8.98 -23.05 27.72
N ARG A 437 8.58 -22.07 26.90
CA ARG A 437 8.54 -20.64 27.22
C ARG A 437 9.90 -20.01 27.54
N LEU A 438 10.99 -20.67 27.15
CA LEU A 438 12.32 -20.06 27.13
C LEU A 438 12.42 -19.17 25.90
N PHE A 439 13.00 -17.99 26.06
CA PHE A 439 13.23 -17.08 24.94
C PHE A 439 14.68 -16.61 24.86
N ALA A 440 15.13 -16.33 23.64
CA ALA A 440 16.48 -15.94 23.31
C ALA A 440 16.48 -14.60 22.57
N VAL A 441 17.43 -13.72 22.85
CA VAL A 441 17.69 -12.52 22.03
C VAL A 441 18.99 -12.76 21.28
N ASN A 442 18.89 -13.38 20.10
CA ASN A 442 20.06 -13.68 19.27
C ASN A 442 20.45 -12.43 18.49
N LYS A 443 21.72 -12.05 18.54
CA LYS A 443 22.20 -10.82 17.90
C LYS A 443 22.24 -11.01 16.39
N TRP A 444 21.77 -10.01 15.65
CA TRP A 444 21.80 -10.00 14.19
C TRP A 444 23.00 -9.23 13.68
N HIS A 445 23.77 -9.86 12.80
CA HIS A 445 24.82 -9.24 12.00
C HIS A 445 24.32 -9.17 10.56
N ASN A 446 24.36 -7.97 9.98
CA ASN A 446 24.02 -7.83 8.57
C ASN A 446 25.01 -8.63 7.72
N LEU A 447 24.51 -9.26 6.66
CA LEU A 447 25.37 -9.93 5.68
C LEU A 447 26.40 -8.91 5.15
N PRO A 448 27.70 -9.25 5.13
CA PRO A 448 28.75 -8.29 4.78
C PRO A 448 28.57 -7.76 3.34
N ALA A 449 28.24 -6.47 3.23
CA ALA A 449 28.54 -5.69 2.03
C ALA A 449 30.06 -5.48 2.03
N HIS A 450 30.82 -6.12 1.14
CA HIS A 450 32.24 -5.82 0.89
C HIS A 450 32.43 -4.30 0.68
N GLN A 451 32.71 -3.58 1.76
CA GLN A 451 33.58 -2.42 1.71
C GLN A 451 34.96 -2.95 1.30
N GLY A 452 35.63 -2.23 0.41
CA GLY A 452 36.80 -2.70 -0.33
C GLY A 452 37.81 -3.49 0.51
N ALA A 453 38.34 -4.55 -0.09
CA ALA A 453 39.46 -5.40 0.35
C ALA A 453 40.19 -4.93 1.62
N VAL A 454 39.79 -5.46 2.77
CA VAL A 454 40.66 -5.62 3.94
C VAL A 454 40.63 -7.10 4.30
N GLN A 455 41.76 -7.78 4.08
CA GLN A 455 41.89 -9.24 4.00
C GLN A 455 41.89 -10.00 5.35
N ASP A 456 41.46 -9.40 6.47
CA ASP A 456 41.75 -9.95 7.81
C ASP A 456 40.58 -9.96 8.83
N GLN A 457 39.31 -9.81 8.42
CA GLN A 457 38.18 -9.99 9.35
C GLN A 457 37.63 -11.43 9.32
N PRO A 458 37.46 -12.11 10.48
CA PRO A 458 36.84 -13.43 10.54
C PRO A 458 35.38 -13.37 10.07
N TYR A 459 34.98 -14.35 9.25
CA TYR A 459 33.63 -14.47 8.70
C TYR A 459 32.60 -14.57 9.85
N GLN A 460 31.73 -13.57 9.98
CA GLN A 460 30.73 -13.50 11.03
C GLN A 460 29.39 -14.04 10.51
N LEU A 461 28.86 -15.08 11.16
CA LEU A 461 27.54 -15.63 10.84
C LEU A 461 26.44 -14.61 11.13
N PRO A 462 25.33 -14.61 10.36
CA PRO A 462 24.29 -13.58 10.48
C PRO A 462 23.54 -13.61 11.81
N VAL A 463 23.45 -14.78 12.45
CA VAL A 463 22.83 -14.93 13.77
C VAL A 463 23.88 -15.39 14.78
N GLU A 464 24.11 -14.58 15.80
CA GLU A 464 24.93 -14.92 16.95
C GLU A 464 24.02 -15.32 18.13
N ILE A 465 24.28 -16.50 18.71
CA ILE A 465 23.46 -17.05 19.78
C ILE A 465 23.44 -16.15 21.02
N ASP A 466 22.29 -16.04 21.69
CA ASP A 466 22.20 -15.35 22.98
C ASP A 466 23.20 -15.99 23.99
N PRO A 467 24.17 -15.22 24.53
CA PRO A 467 25.13 -15.74 25.50
C PRO A 467 24.49 -16.40 26.72
N LEU A 468 23.30 -15.92 27.14
CA LEU A 468 22.55 -16.48 28.27
C LEU A 468 22.04 -17.91 28.01
N ILE A 469 21.92 -18.30 26.74
CA ILE A 469 21.56 -19.66 26.34
C ILE A 469 22.80 -20.51 26.05
N ALA A 470 23.87 -19.89 25.53
CA ALA A 470 25.13 -20.58 25.24
C ALA A 470 25.85 -21.04 26.52
N SER A 471 25.79 -20.26 27.61
CA SER A 471 26.35 -20.66 28.90
C SER A 471 25.42 -21.69 29.57
N ASN A 472 25.84 -22.95 29.62
CA ASN A 472 25.10 -24.03 30.29
C ASN A 472 25.04 -23.89 31.84
N THR A 473 25.49 -22.77 32.39
CA THR A 473 25.46 -22.45 33.82
C THR A 473 24.06 -21.93 34.19
N GLY A 474 23.26 -22.80 34.82
CA GLY A 474 21.82 -22.64 35.06
C GLY A 474 21.32 -21.49 35.96
N MET A 475 21.97 -20.33 35.97
CA MET A 475 21.58 -19.20 36.84
C MET A 475 20.84 -18.05 36.14
N HIS A 476 20.84 -17.96 34.81
CA HIS A 476 20.18 -16.85 34.09
C HIS A 476 19.50 -17.26 32.77
N ARG A 477 18.48 -18.13 32.83
CA ARG A 477 17.61 -18.39 31.66
C ARG A 477 16.44 -17.41 31.65
N ARG A 478 16.28 -16.66 30.57
CA ARG A 478 15.10 -15.84 30.29
C ARG A 478 13.91 -16.76 30.00
N GLN A 479 12.93 -16.77 30.89
CA GLN A 479 11.75 -17.62 30.81
C GLN A 479 10.48 -16.83 31.17
N ILE A 480 9.40 -17.07 30.46
CA ILE A 480 8.07 -16.61 30.88
C ILE A 480 7.60 -17.56 31.99
N THR A 481 7.58 -17.06 33.23
CA THR A 481 7.37 -17.84 34.45
C THR A 481 5.93 -18.31 34.64
N ASP A 482 4.98 -17.52 34.15
CA ASP A 482 3.56 -17.79 34.32
C ASP A 482 3.10 -18.96 33.44
N LEU A 483 2.19 -19.77 33.98
CA LEU A 483 1.63 -20.92 33.28
C LEU A 483 0.52 -20.46 32.32
N LEU A 484 0.60 -20.97 31.10
CA LEU A 484 -0.48 -20.88 30.12
C LEU A 484 -1.58 -21.89 30.45
N ASP A 485 -2.79 -21.59 30.03
CA ASP A 485 -3.93 -22.49 30.12
C ASP A 485 -3.63 -23.79 29.35
N GLN A 486 -3.93 -24.93 29.97
CA GLN A 486 -3.62 -26.26 29.42
C GLN A 486 -4.37 -26.55 28.11
N SER A 487 -5.49 -25.88 27.88
CA SER A 487 -6.29 -26.05 26.67
C SER A 487 -5.75 -25.26 25.47
N ILE A 488 -4.75 -24.38 25.66
CA ILE A 488 -4.11 -23.64 24.58
C ILE A 488 -2.88 -24.41 24.09
N GLN A 489 -2.88 -24.77 22.82
CA GLN A 489 -1.67 -25.25 22.16
C GLN A 489 -0.78 -24.06 21.82
N VAL A 490 0.47 -24.06 22.27
CA VAL A 490 1.39 -22.95 22.00
C VAL A 490 1.76 -22.92 20.52
N HIS A 491 1.38 -21.84 19.83
CA HIS A 491 1.72 -21.59 18.43
C HIS A 491 2.31 -20.18 18.25
N SER A 492 2.74 -19.86 17.01
CA SER A 492 3.46 -18.62 16.73
C SER A 492 2.65 -17.35 17.05
N GLN A 493 1.34 -17.33 16.81
CA GLN A 493 0.49 -16.16 17.12
C GLN A 493 0.17 -16.01 18.60
N CYS A 494 0.63 -16.90 19.50
CA CYS A 494 0.54 -16.63 20.94
C CYS A 494 1.54 -15.55 21.41
N PHE A 495 2.49 -15.20 20.55
CA PHE A 495 3.58 -14.28 20.85
C PHE A 495 3.63 -13.15 19.84
N VAL A 496 3.90 -11.95 20.35
CA VAL A 496 4.15 -10.75 19.55
C VAL A 496 5.39 -10.07 20.11
N ILE A 497 6.26 -9.59 19.22
CA ILE A 497 7.50 -8.92 19.60
C ILE A 497 7.49 -7.50 19.05
N THR A 498 7.80 -6.52 19.90
CA THR A 498 7.84 -5.11 19.52
C THR A 498 8.94 -4.84 18.50
N SER A 499 8.76 -3.83 17.64
CA SER A 499 9.70 -3.53 16.55
C SER A 499 11.10 -3.13 17.02
N ASP A 500 11.23 -2.73 18.29
CA ASP A 500 12.49 -2.37 18.95
C ASP A 500 13.19 -3.54 19.67
N ASN A 501 12.64 -4.76 19.61
CA ASN A 501 13.14 -5.96 20.31
C ASN A 501 13.15 -5.87 21.85
N ARG A 502 12.43 -4.91 22.46
CA ARG A 502 12.48 -4.69 23.93
C ARG A 502 11.39 -5.40 24.72
N TYR A 503 10.28 -5.78 24.08
CA TYR A 503 9.14 -6.38 24.76
C TYR A 503 8.55 -7.56 24.00
N ILE A 504 8.10 -8.57 24.76
CA ILE A 504 7.35 -9.74 24.28
C ILE A 504 5.96 -9.66 24.87
N LEU A 505 4.95 -9.68 24.02
CA LEU A 505 3.55 -9.81 24.38
C LEU A 505 3.15 -11.28 24.25
N VAL A 506 2.46 -11.80 25.26
CA VAL A 506 2.09 -13.22 25.37
C VAL A 506 0.62 -13.34 25.74
N CYS A 507 -0.12 -14.23 25.08
CA CYS A 507 -1.49 -14.60 25.43
C CYS A 507 -1.60 -16.07 25.85
N GLY A 508 -2.83 -16.51 26.18
CA GLY A 508 -3.13 -17.88 26.58
C GLY A 508 -3.17 -18.10 28.10
N PHE A 509 -3.34 -17.04 28.90
CA PHE A 509 -3.46 -17.16 30.35
C PHE A 509 -4.90 -17.47 30.78
N TRP A 510 -5.06 -18.32 31.81
CA TRP A 510 -6.35 -18.73 32.36
C TRP A 510 -7.15 -17.57 32.97
N ASP A 511 -6.46 -16.50 33.38
CA ASP A 511 -7.06 -15.28 33.93
C ASP A 511 -7.58 -14.31 32.85
N LYS A 512 -7.64 -14.77 31.58
CA LYS A 512 -8.19 -14.04 30.43
C LYS A 512 -7.36 -12.81 30.04
N SER A 513 -6.16 -12.66 30.60
CA SER A 513 -5.24 -11.58 30.27
C SER A 513 -4.33 -11.94 29.11
N PHE A 514 -3.76 -10.90 28.49
CA PHE A 514 -2.46 -11.02 27.83
C PHE A 514 -1.46 -10.12 28.56
N ARG A 515 -0.18 -10.44 28.46
CA ARG A 515 0.87 -9.88 29.32
C ARG A 515 2.06 -9.39 28.52
N VAL A 516 2.72 -8.35 29.03
CA VAL A 516 3.89 -7.72 28.43
C VAL A 516 5.12 -8.02 29.29
N TYR A 517 6.14 -8.65 28.71
CA TYR A 517 7.41 -8.96 29.38
C TYR A 517 8.56 -8.17 28.76
N SER A 518 9.51 -7.74 29.58
CA SER A 518 10.77 -7.15 29.12
C SER A 518 11.70 -8.23 28.56
N THR A 519 12.24 -8.03 27.35
CA THR A 519 13.21 -8.98 26.75
C THR A 519 14.55 -8.98 27.49
N ASP A 520 14.96 -7.83 28.02
CA ASP A 520 16.23 -7.69 28.74
C ASP A 520 16.25 -8.49 30.03
N SER A 521 15.17 -8.40 30.81
CA SER A 521 15.11 -8.92 32.19
C SER A 521 14.20 -10.13 32.37
N GLY A 522 13.30 -10.41 31.42
CA GLY A 522 12.22 -11.38 31.57
C GLY A 522 11.15 -10.99 32.58
N LYS A 523 11.18 -9.77 33.13
CA LYS A 523 10.19 -9.30 34.10
C LYS A 523 8.87 -8.95 33.41
N LEU A 524 7.78 -9.29 34.10
CA LEU A 524 6.43 -8.85 33.76
C LEU A 524 6.32 -7.33 33.97
N MET A 525 5.92 -6.61 32.92
CA MET A 525 5.78 -5.15 32.91
C MET A 525 4.32 -4.72 33.05
N GLN A 526 3.41 -5.40 32.35
CA GLN A 526 1.99 -5.04 32.31
C GLN A 526 1.13 -6.29 32.12
N VAL A 527 -0.03 -6.30 32.78
CA VAL A 527 -1.10 -7.28 32.58
C VAL A 527 -2.30 -6.54 32.01
N VAL A 528 -2.84 -7.02 30.90
CA VAL A 528 -3.95 -6.37 30.19
C VAL A 528 -5.18 -7.26 30.25
N PHE A 529 -6.25 -6.71 30.81
CA PHE A 529 -7.56 -7.34 30.90
C PHE A 529 -8.54 -6.66 29.94
N GLY A 530 -9.49 -7.41 29.40
CA GLY A 530 -10.55 -6.88 28.54
C GLY A 530 -11.47 -7.95 27.99
N HIS A 531 -10.94 -9.15 27.73
CA HIS A 531 -11.70 -10.29 27.26
C HIS A 531 -12.48 -11.00 28.38
N TRP A 532 -13.55 -11.68 27.99
CA TRP A 532 -14.41 -12.47 28.87
C TRP A 532 -13.99 -13.93 28.98
N ASP A 533 -13.07 -14.38 28.12
CA ASP A 533 -12.47 -15.71 28.15
C ASP A 533 -11.00 -15.66 27.68
N VAL A 534 -10.32 -16.81 27.67
CA VAL A 534 -8.89 -16.96 27.36
C VAL A 534 -8.55 -16.35 26.00
N VAL A 535 -7.54 -15.50 25.97
CA VAL A 535 -6.99 -14.91 24.75
C VAL A 535 -6.18 -15.96 23.99
N THR A 536 -6.61 -16.31 22.78
CA THR A 536 -6.09 -17.42 21.97
C THR A 536 -4.97 -16.99 21.03
N CYS A 537 -5.05 -15.79 20.45
CA CYS A 537 -4.07 -15.27 19.51
C CYS A 537 -3.83 -13.77 19.65
N LEU A 538 -2.65 -13.33 19.22
CA LEU A 538 -2.21 -11.95 19.14
C LEU A 538 -1.66 -11.63 17.74
N ALA A 539 -1.87 -10.40 17.30
CA ALA A 539 -1.21 -9.87 16.11
C ALA A 539 -0.75 -8.44 16.34
N ARG A 540 0.27 -8.01 15.60
CA ARG A 540 0.82 -6.66 15.66
C ARG A 540 0.84 -6.03 14.27
N SER A 541 0.44 -4.77 14.19
CA SER A 541 0.58 -4.01 12.96
C SER A 541 2.04 -3.67 12.69
N GLU A 542 2.42 -3.56 11.43
CA GLU A 542 3.72 -3.02 11.10
C GLU A 542 3.87 -1.59 11.65
N SER A 543 5.08 -1.26 12.09
CA SER A 543 5.40 0.06 12.65
C SER A 543 6.86 0.40 12.41
N TYR A 544 7.15 1.71 12.39
CA TYR A 544 8.53 2.20 12.41
C TYR A 544 9.18 1.88 13.78
N ILE A 545 10.51 1.86 13.81
CA ILE A 545 11.30 1.57 15.02
C ILE A 545 10.87 2.45 16.20
N GLY A 546 10.55 1.83 17.34
CA GLY A 546 10.10 2.53 18.56
C GLY A 546 8.78 3.28 18.40
N GLY A 547 8.08 3.07 17.27
CA GLY A 547 6.85 3.75 16.93
C GLY A 547 5.63 3.12 17.59
N ASN A 548 4.57 3.91 17.64
CA ASN A 548 3.27 3.42 18.08
C ASN A 548 2.74 2.39 17.08
N CYS A 549 2.06 1.36 17.57
CA CYS A 549 1.48 0.32 16.73
C CYS A 549 0.15 -0.16 17.30
N TYR A 550 -0.58 -0.94 16.50
CA TYR A 550 -1.79 -1.60 16.95
C TYR A 550 -1.47 -3.04 17.34
N ILE A 551 -2.05 -3.47 18.46
CA ILE A 551 -2.02 -4.85 18.91
C ILE A 551 -3.45 -5.36 18.86
N LEU A 552 -3.64 -6.52 18.26
CA LEU A 552 -4.92 -7.19 18.18
C LEU A 552 -4.89 -8.42 19.08
N SER A 553 -5.94 -8.63 19.86
CA SER A 553 -6.15 -9.86 20.63
C SER A 553 -7.45 -10.53 20.21
N GLY A 554 -7.38 -11.83 19.93
CA GLY A 554 -8.53 -12.70 19.70
C GLY A 554 -8.74 -13.62 20.90
N SER A 555 -10.00 -13.92 21.23
CA SER A 555 -10.33 -14.73 22.40
C SER A 555 -11.37 -15.81 22.11
N ARG A 556 -11.51 -16.72 23.07
CA ARG A 556 -12.61 -17.69 23.14
C ARG A 556 -13.99 -17.09 23.30
N ASP A 557 -14.07 -15.84 23.74
CA ASP A 557 -15.33 -15.10 23.82
C ASP A 557 -15.90 -14.68 22.44
N ALA A 558 -15.29 -15.14 21.34
CA ALA A 558 -15.65 -14.84 19.96
C ALA A 558 -15.51 -13.36 19.55
N THR A 559 -14.80 -12.57 20.35
CA THR A 559 -14.50 -11.16 20.05
C THR A 559 -13.04 -10.95 19.74
N LEU A 560 -12.76 -9.86 19.00
CA LEU A 560 -11.42 -9.31 18.93
C LEU A 560 -11.38 -7.91 19.54
N LEU A 561 -10.30 -7.62 20.26
CA LEU A 561 -10.05 -6.31 20.84
C LEU A 561 -8.83 -5.68 20.17
N LEU A 562 -9.00 -4.46 19.66
CA LEU A 562 -7.91 -3.68 19.07
C LEU A 562 -7.36 -2.72 20.12
N TRP A 563 -6.06 -2.80 20.36
CA TRP A 563 -5.33 -2.03 21.38
C TRP A 563 -4.32 -1.09 20.74
N TYR A 564 -3.99 -0.02 21.45
CA TYR A 564 -2.94 0.90 21.07
C TYR A 564 -1.68 0.67 21.91
N TRP A 565 -0.56 0.36 21.26
CA TRP A 565 0.75 0.33 21.90
C TRP A 565 1.43 1.68 21.74
N ASN A 566 1.76 2.31 22.86
CA ASN A 566 2.48 3.58 22.88
C ASN A 566 3.99 3.30 23.02
N GLY A 567 4.75 3.52 21.95
CA GLY A 567 6.20 3.29 21.92
C GLY A 567 7.01 4.27 22.78
N LYS A 568 6.42 5.40 23.21
CA LYS A 568 7.11 6.35 24.12
C LYS A 568 7.07 5.86 25.56
N THR A 569 5.91 5.39 26.00
CA THR A 569 5.69 4.89 27.37
C THR A 569 5.94 3.40 27.49
N ASN A 570 6.00 2.67 26.37
CA ASN A 570 6.17 1.22 26.28
C ASN A 570 5.08 0.43 27.03
N ILE A 571 3.83 0.88 26.90
CA ILE A 571 2.65 0.24 27.50
C ILE A 571 1.51 0.15 26.47
N ILE A 572 0.57 -0.74 26.75
CA ILE A 572 -0.75 -0.74 26.12
C ILE A 572 -1.59 0.36 26.77
N GLY A 573 -2.13 1.26 25.95
CA GLY A 573 -2.89 2.44 26.38
C GLY A 573 -2.06 3.72 26.40
N ASP A 574 -2.74 4.84 26.67
CA ASP A 574 -2.12 6.17 26.64
C ASP A 574 -1.50 6.58 27.98
N ASN A 575 -2.07 6.12 29.11
CA ASN A 575 -1.62 6.48 30.46
C ASN A 575 -1.30 5.25 31.32
N PRO A 576 -0.21 5.26 32.11
CA PRO A 576 0.16 4.15 33.01
C PRO A 576 -0.80 3.96 34.20
N SER A 577 -1.57 4.99 34.55
CA SER A 577 -2.44 5.01 35.74
C SER A 577 -3.89 4.59 35.46
N ASP A 578 -4.28 4.55 34.19
CA ASP A 578 -5.62 4.12 33.79
C ASP A 578 -5.61 2.65 33.38
N PHE A 579 -6.76 1.99 33.56
CA PHE A 579 -6.97 0.68 32.96
C PHE A 579 -6.86 0.80 31.44
N ALA A 580 -6.10 -0.10 30.83
CA ALA A 580 -6.01 -0.16 29.38
C ALA A 580 -7.40 -0.40 28.79
N THR A 581 -7.89 0.53 27.97
CA THR A 581 -9.15 0.39 27.26
C THR A 581 -8.89 0.01 25.81
N PRO A 582 -9.61 -0.99 25.26
CA PRO A 582 -9.52 -1.29 23.85
C PRO A 582 -10.04 -0.09 23.04
N ARG A 583 -9.38 0.18 21.90
CA ARG A 583 -9.76 1.23 20.96
C ARG A 583 -11.02 0.86 20.20
N ALA A 584 -11.16 -0.42 19.84
CA ALA A 584 -12.31 -0.96 19.15
C ALA A 584 -12.57 -2.40 19.62
N ILE A 585 -13.84 -2.77 19.62
CA ILE A 585 -14.31 -4.14 19.87
C ILE A 585 -14.89 -4.63 18.55
N LEU A 586 -14.34 -5.72 18.03
CA LEU A 586 -14.74 -6.32 16.76
C LEU A 586 -15.58 -7.56 17.08
N THR A 587 -16.80 -7.57 16.58
CA THR A 587 -17.79 -8.62 16.80
C THR A 587 -18.26 -9.22 15.48
N GLY A 588 -18.82 -10.43 15.51
CA GLY A 588 -19.44 -11.07 14.35
C GLY A 588 -19.13 -12.56 14.21
N HIS A 589 -18.12 -13.07 14.93
CA HIS A 589 -17.88 -14.51 15.01
C HIS A 589 -18.79 -15.14 16.07
N ASP A 590 -19.18 -16.40 15.82
CA ASP A 590 -19.97 -17.22 16.75
C ASP A 590 -19.10 -18.16 17.60
N TYR A 591 -17.83 -18.33 17.21
CA TYR A 591 -16.89 -19.28 17.82
C TYR A 591 -15.58 -18.62 18.23
N GLU A 592 -14.80 -19.33 19.06
CA GLU A 592 -13.47 -18.89 19.50
C GLU A 592 -12.59 -18.46 18.33
N ILE A 593 -11.91 -17.32 18.49
CA ILE A 593 -10.97 -16.82 17.49
C ILE A 593 -9.73 -17.73 17.49
N THR A 594 -9.27 -18.17 16.33
CA THR A 594 -8.10 -19.06 16.21
C THR A 594 -6.89 -18.34 15.65
N CYS A 595 -7.11 -17.41 14.73
CA CYS A 595 -6.04 -16.68 14.05
C CYS A 595 -6.52 -15.30 13.62
N ALA A 596 -5.62 -14.32 13.63
CA ALA A 596 -5.95 -12.97 13.23
C ALA A 596 -4.73 -12.22 12.70
N THR A 597 -4.96 -11.17 11.91
CA THR A 597 -3.92 -10.26 11.43
C THR A 597 -4.45 -8.83 11.33
N VAL A 598 -3.56 -7.85 11.43
CA VAL A 598 -3.88 -6.42 11.34
C VAL A 598 -2.99 -5.76 10.29
N CYS A 599 -3.62 -5.11 9.31
CA CYS A 599 -2.97 -4.31 8.29
C CYS A 599 -3.30 -2.84 8.52
N ALA A 600 -2.42 -2.11 9.22
CA ALA A 600 -2.64 -0.70 9.55
C ALA A 600 -2.45 0.24 8.34
N GLU A 601 -1.78 -0.24 7.30
CA GLU A 601 -1.61 0.43 6.02
C GLU A 601 -2.98 0.62 5.36
N LEU A 602 -3.74 -0.48 5.22
CA LEU A 602 -5.08 -0.50 4.64
C LEU A 602 -6.19 -0.19 5.67
N GLY A 603 -5.87 -0.22 6.96
CA GLY A 603 -6.82 0.01 8.03
C GLY A 603 -7.79 -1.14 8.26
N LEU A 604 -7.32 -2.37 8.03
CA LEU A 604 -8.12 -3.59 8.06
C LEU A 604 -7.64 -4.55 9.15
N VAL A 605 -8.59 -5.29 9.69
CA VAL A 605 -8.35 -6.45 10.56
C VAL A 605 -9.01 -7.66 9.92
N ILE A 606 -8.27 -8.76 9.81
CA ILE A 606 -8.80 -10.03 9.28
C ILE A 606 -8.72 -11.07 10.38
N SER A 607 -9.80 -11.79 10.58
CA SER A 607 -9.94 -12.74 11.67
C SER A 607 -10.58 -14.05 11.22
N GLY A 608 -10.09 -15.15 11.76
CA GLY A 608 -10.63 -16.48 11.58
C GLY A 608 -10.99 -17.10 12.92
N SER A 609 -12.12 -17.79 12.96
CA SER A 609 -12.61 -18.51 14.12
C SER A 609 -12.43 -20.01 13.94
N LYS A 610 -12.75 -20.78 14.99
CA LYS A 610 -12.67 -22.24 14.96
C LYS A 610 -13.56 -22.84 13.88
N GLU A 611 -14.75 -22.26 13.69
CA GLU A 611 -15.71 -22.63 12.67
C GLU A 611 -16.38 -21.38 12.12
N GLY A 612 -16.52 -21.31 10.80
CA GLY A 612 -17.17 -20.21 10.10
C GLY A 612 -16.25 -19.53 9.07
N PRO A 613 -16.77 -18.48 8.41
CA PRO A 613 -15.99 -17.70 7.46
C PRO A 613 -14.98 -16.80 8.15
N CYS A 614 -13.96 -16.36 7.42
CA CYS A 614 -13.10 -15.29 7.91
C CYS A 614 -13.82 -13.94 7.77
N LEU A 615 -13.61 -13.01 8.70
CA LEU A 615 -14.23 -11.69 8.68
C LEU A 615 -13.19 -10.60 8.47
N ILE A 616 -13.54 -9.59 7.68
CA ILE A 616 -12.76 -8.36 7.52
C ILE A 616 -13.50 -7.23 8.24
N HIS A 617 -12.82 -6.60 9.20
CA HIS A 617 -13.30 -5.44 9.92
C HIS A 617 -12.43 -4.21 9.62
N SER A 618 -13.02 -3.03 9.78
CA SER A 618 -12.30 -1.76 9.92
C SER A 618 -11.58 -1.70 11.27
N MET A 619 -10.49 -0.94 11.36
CA MET A 619 -9.85 -0.63 12.65
C MET A 619 -10.78 0.11 13.64
N ASN A 620 -11.94 0.60 13.20
CA ASN A 620 -12.95 1.22 14.06
C ASN A 620 -13.95 0.21 14.66
N GLY A 621 -13.95 -1.04 14.22
CA GLY A 621 -14.87 -2.09 14.69
C GLY A 621 -15.95 -2.50 13.69
N ASP A 622 -16.13 -1.73 12.60
CA ASP A 622 -17.18 -2.01 11.60
C ASP A 622 -16.87 -3.30 10.83
N LEU A 623 -17.85 -4.20 10.71
CA LEU A 623 -17.73 -5.38 9.86
C LEU A 623 -17.87 -4.95 8.39
N LEU A 624 -16.82 -5.14 7.61
CA LEU A 624 -16.77 -4.72 6.20
C LEU A 624 -17.18 -5.84 5.26
N ARG A 625 -16.63 -7.04 5.45
CA ARG A 625 -16.83 -8.19 4.55
C ARG A 625 -16.73 -9.52 5.29
N THR A 626 -17.35 -10.52 4.68
CA THR A 626 -17.23 -11.95 5.03
C THR A 626 -16.51 -12.67 3.89
N LEU A 627 -15.45 -13.41 4.21
CA LEU A 627 -14.67 -14.21 3.28
C LEU A 627 -15.13 -15.67 3.38
N GLU A 628 -15.99 -16.06 2.45
CA GLU A 628 -16.49 -17.43 2.36
C GLU A 628 -15.53 -18.29 1.55
N GLY A 629 -14.98 -19.31 2.19
CA GLY A 629 -14.17 -20.33 1.52
C GLY A 629 -15.00 -21.19 0.56
N PRO A 630 -14.34 -21.93 -0.35
CA PRO A 630 -14.99 -22.99 -1.12
C PRO A 630 -15.70 -24.02 -0.22
N GLU A 631 -16.61 -24.82 -0.79
CA GLU A 631 -17.41 -25.80 -0.04
C GLU A 631 -16.51 -26.66 0.89
N ASN A 632 -16.88 -26.72 2.18
CA ASN A 632 -16.17 -27.41 3.28
C ASN A 632 -14.95 -26.69 3.90
N CYS A 633 -14.60 -25.47 3.48
CA CYS A 633 -13.56 -24.66 4.12
C CYS A 633 -14.12 -23.73 5.20
N GLN A 634 -14.33 -24.26 6.41
CA GLN A 634 -14.90 -23.50 7.53
C GLN A 634 -13.96 -23.34 8.72
N ARG A 635 -12.74 -23.88 8.67
CA ARG A 635 -11.82 -23.90 9.82
C ARG A 635 -10.47 -23.26 9.47
N PRO A 636 -10.39 -21.92 9.44
CA PRO A 636 -9.14 -21.21 9.18
C PRO A 636 -8.12 -21.46 10.29
N LYS A 637 -6.87 -21.76 9.91
CA LYS A 637 -5.74 -22.01 10.82
C LYS A 637 -4.69 -20.90 10.78
N LEU A 638 -4.41 -20.36 9.59
CA LEU A 638 -3.43 -19.29 9.40
C LEU A 638 -4.00 -18.24 8.47
N ILE A 639 -3.75 -16.97 8.80
CA ILE A 639 -4.18 -15.82 8.02
C ILE A 639 -3.01 -14.85 7.90
N GLN A 640 -2.79 -14.32 6.70
CA GLN A 640 -1.86 -13.21 6.48
C GLN A 640 -2.44 -12.22 5.46
N ALA A 641 -2.14 -10.94 5.64
CA ALA A 641 -2.56 -9.88 4.74
C ALA A 641 -1.33 -9.16 4.17
N SER A 642 -1.37 -8.86 2.88
CA SER A 642 -0.40 -8.00 2.19
C SER A 642 -0.87 -6.53 2.25
N ARG A 643 0.10 -5.61 2.21
CA ARG A 643 -0.15 -4.17 2.02
C ARG A 643 -0.80 -3.85 0.68
N GLU A 644 -0.65 -4.72 -0.30
CA GLU A 644 -1.28 -4.60 -1.63
C GLU A 644 -2.73 -5.10 -1.65
N GLY A 645 -3.26 -5.59 -0.52
CA GLY A 645 -4.67 -6.00 -0.41
C GLY A 645 -4.97 -7.45 -0.78
N HIS A 646 -3.96 -8.31 -0.76
CA HIS A 646 -4.15 -9.77 -0.82
C HIS A 646 -4.30 -10.37 0.58
N CYS A 647 -5.24 -11.27 0.75
CA CYS A 647 -5.55 -11.95 2.00
C CYS A 647 -5.39 -13.46 1.80
N VAL A 648 -4.40 -14.06 2.45
CA VAL A 648 -4.11 -15.50 2.35
C VAL A 648 -4.69 -16.20 3.56
N ILE A 649 -5.48 -17.24 3.31
CA ILE A 649 -6.08 -18.09 4.34
C ILE A 649 -5.67 -19.54 4.08
N TYR A 650 -5.18 -20.20 5.12
CA TYR A 650 -4.95 -21.65 5.13
C TYR A 650 -5.96 -22.33 6.04
N TYR A 651 -6.69 -23.31 5.49
CA TYR A 651 -7.72 -24.06 6.19
C TYR A 651 -7.22 -25.41 6.71
N GLU A 652 -7.91 -25.95 7.71
CA GLU A 652 -7.59 -27.24 8.32
C GLU A 652 -7.51 -28.42 7.33
N ASN A 653 -8.31 -28.39 6.26
CA ASN A 653 -8.33 -29.42 5.24
C ASN A 653 -7.12 -29.39 4.28
N GLY A 654 -6.16 -28.49 4.48
CA GLY A 654 -4.99 -28.36 3.62
C GLY A 654 -5.19 -27.43 2.43
N LEU A 655 -6.32 -26.71 2.33
CA LEU A 655 -6.58 -25.76 1.24
C LEU A 655 -6.05 -24.36 1.59
N PHE A 656 -5.31 -23.77 0.66
CA PHE A 656 -5.02 -22.34 0.60
C PHE A 656 -6.05 -21.63 -0.26
N CYS A 657 -6.46 -20.45 0.19
CA CYS A 657 -7.26 -19.51 -0.57
C CYS A 657 -6.64 -18.12 -0.51
N VAL A 658 -6.57 -17.45 -1.64
CA VAL A 658 -6.17 -16.04 -1.75
C VAL A 658 -7.39 -15.23 -2.11
N PHE A 659 -7.76 -14.29 -1.25
CA PHE A 659 -8.85 -13.34 -1.45
C PHE A 659 -8.29 -11.95 -1.70
N SER A 660 -9.02 -11.12 -2.44
CA SER A 660 -8.84 -9.68 -2.36
C SER A 660 -9.48 -9.12 -1.08
N VAL A 661 -9.02 -7.97 -0.61
CA VAL A 661 -9.67 -7.23 0.49
C VAL A 661 -11.14 -6.88 0.22
N ASN A 662 -11.57 -6.90 -1.05
CA ASN A 662 -12.96 -6.67 -1.44
C ASN A 662 -13.84 -7.92 -1.33
N GLY A 663 -13.25 -9.08 -0.99
CA GLY A 663 -13.96 -10.33 -0.74
C GLY A 663 -13.99 -11.30 -1.91
N LYS A 664 -13.30 -11.01 -3.02
CA LYS A 664 -13.28 -11.90 -4.20
C LYS A 664 -12.19 -12.95 -4.04
N LEU A 665 -12.55 -14.23 -4.22
CA LEU A 665 -11.59 -15.34 -4.29
C LEU A 665 -10.79 -15.25 -5.60
N GLN A 666 -9.46 -15.18 -5.49
CA GLN A 666 -8.54 -15.04 -6.62
C GLN A 666 -7.89 -16.36 -7.01
N ALA A 667 -7.41 -17.14 -6.04
CA ALA A 667 -6.73 -18.41 -6.28
C ALA A 667 -6.94 -19.41 -5.14
N THR A 668 -6.84 -20.70 -5.47
CA THR A 668 -6.92 -21.82 -4.52
C THR A 668 -5.86 -22.86 -4.81
N MET A 669 -5.32 -23.49 -3.77
CA MET A 669 -4.32 -24.55 -3.89
C MET A 669 -4.43 -25.54 -2.75
N GLU A 670 -4.41 -26.84 -3.05
CA GLU A 670 -4.36 -27.89 -2.03
C GLU A 670 -2.91 -28.27 -1.73
N THR A 671 -2.59 -28.46 -0.45
CA THR A 671 -1.31 -29.01 0.01
C THR A 671 -1.53 -30.25 0.87
N GLY A 672 -0.69 -31.27 0.66
CA GLY A 672 -0.63 -32.45 1.52
C GLY A 672 0.19 -32.26 2.80
N ASP A 673 0.79 -31.09 3.00
CA ASP A 673 1.56 -30.74 4.22
C ASP A 673 0.67 -30.01 5.24
N ASN A 674 0.91 -30.27 6.52
CA ASN A 674 0.27 -29.59 7.64
C ASN A 674 1.03 -28.29 7.93
N ILE A 675 0.65 -27.22 7.25
CA ILE A 675 1.35 -25.94 7.33
C ILE A 675 1.19 -25.31 8.71
N LYS A 676 2.31 -24.88 9.29
CA LYS A 676 2.36 -24.21 10.60
C LYS A 676 2.88 -22.78 10.53
N ALA A 677 3.60 -22.44 9.47
CA ALA A 677 4.16 -21.12 9.27
C ALA A 677 3.93 -20.65 7.84
N ILE A 678 3.44 -19.42 7.71
CA ILE A 678 3.36 -18.68 6.45
C ILE A 678 4.01 -17.31 6.61
N GLN A 679 4.64 -16.81 5.55
CA GLN A 679 5.13 -15.43 5.44
C GLN A 679 4.91 -14.89 4.03
N LEU A 680 4.43 -13.66 3.91
CA LEU A 680 4.36 -12.93 2.65
C LEU A 680 5.60 -12.08 2.45
N SER A 681 6.04 -11.95 1.20
CA SER A 681 7.01 -10.93 0.82
C SER A 681 6.40 -9.53 1.02
N ARG A 682 7.24 -8.51 1.24
CA ARG A 682 6.79 -7.13 1.50
C ARG A 682 6.03 -6.54 0.32
N ASP A 683 6.38 -6.94 -0.90
CA ASP A 683 5.70 -6.54 -2.14
C ASP A 683 4.41 -7.34 -2.40
N GLY A 684 4.10 -8.34 -1.56
CA GLY A 684 2.92 -9.18 -1.69
C GLY A 684 2.90 -10.09 -2.93
N GLN A 685 4.03 -10.29 -3.62
CA GLN A 685 4.07 -11.12 -4.82
C GLN A 685 4.33 -12.60 -4.53
N TYR A 686 4.95 -12.90 -3.39
CA TYR A 686 5.41 -14.23 -3.04
C TYR A 686 4.89 -14.67 -1.68
N LEU A 687 4.54 -15.94 -1.58
CA LEU A 687 4.15 -16.62 -0.36
C LEU A 687 5.20 -17.67 0.00
N LEU A 688 5.68 -17.63 1.24
CA LEU A 688 6.53 -18.64 1.83
C LEU A 688 5.70 -19.53 2.76
N THR A 689 5.86 -20.83 2.66
CA THR A 689 5.17 -21.80 3.53
C THR A 689 6.15 -22.79 4.14
N GLY A 690 5.89 -23.19 5.38
CA GLY A 690 6.60 -24.28 6.06
C GLY A 690 5.65 -25.09 6.96
N GLY A 691 5.74 -26.42 6.85
CA GLY A 691 4.90 -27.36 7.59
C GLY A 691 5.69 -28.50 8.24
N ASP A 692 4.99 -29.60 8.50
CA ASP A 692 5.53 -30.77 9.20
C ASP A 692 6.57 -31.52 8.34
N ASN A 693 6.54 -31.37 7.01
CA ASN A 693 7.53 -31.94 6.10
C ASN A 693 8.93 -31.31 6.20
N GLY A 694 9.06 -30.17 6.88
CA GLY A 694 10.37 -29.53 7.10
C GLY A 694 10.95 -28.83 5.87
N VAL A 695 10.15 -28.56 4.85
CA VAL A 695 10.58 -27.89 3.60
C VAL A 695 10.00 -26.48 3.55
N VAL A 696 10.84 -25.49 3.24
CA VAL A 696 10.37 -24.14 2.89
C VAL A 696 10.02 -24.12 1.41
N MET A 697 8.78 -23.78 1.08
CA MET A 697 8.33 -23.63 -0.30
C MET A 697 8.02 -22.17 -0.61
N VAL A 698 8.38 -21.75 -1.82
CA VAL A 698 8.12 -20.42 -2.37
C VAL A 698 7.07 -20.55 -3.47
N TRP A 699 6.00 -19.76 -3.32
CA TRP A 699 4.87 -19.73 -4.22
C TRP A 699 4.69 -18.34 -4.80
N GLN A 700 4.27 -18.27 -6.04
CA GLN A 700 3.74 -17.05 -6.64
C GLN A 700 2.32 -16.81 -6.10
N LEU A 701 2.02 -15.61 -5.60
CA LEU A 701 0.81 -15.42 -4.82
C LEU A 701 -0.49 -15.44 -5.65
N TRP A 702 -0.47 -14.86 -6.85
CA TRP A 702 -1.71 -14.61 -7.61
C TRP A 702 -2.33 -15.85 -8.26
N ASP A 703 -1.53 -16.88 -8.56
CA ASP A 703 -1.97 -18.18 -9.09
C ASP A 703 -1.60 -19.36 -8.18
N LEU A 704 -0.88 -19.11 -7.08
CA LEU A 704 -0.33 -20.12 -6.19
C LEU A 704 0.56 -21.14 -6.92
N LYS A 705 1.25 -20.71 -7.98
CA LYS A 705 2.22 -21.57 -8.67
C LYS A 705 3.47 -21.76 -7.83
N GLN A 706 3.90 -23.01 -7.67
CA GLN A 706 5.17 -23.34 -7.01
C GLN A 706 6.35 -22.80 -7.83
N LEU A 707 7.20 -21.99 -7.21
CA LEU A 707 8.39 -21.43 -7.84
C LEU A 707 9.66 -22.15 -7.41
N PHE A 708 9.79 -22.44 -6.11
CA PHE A 708 11.01 -23.01 -5.55
C PHE A 708 10.74 -23.81 -4.28
N ALA A 709 11.58 -24.81 -4.01
CA ALA A 709 11.57 -25.58 -2.78
C ALA A 709 13.00 -25.64 -2.24
N TYR A 710 13.18 -25.17 -1.01
CA TYR A 710 14.47 -25.23 -0.32
C TYR A 710 14.83 -26.66 0.09
N PRO A 711 16.12 -26.95 0.36
CA PRO A 711 16.53 -28.22 0.92
C PRO A 711 15.75 -28.56 2.20
N GLY A 712 15.35 -29.82 2.35
CA GLY A 712 14.59 -30.29 3.51
C GLY A 712 15.40 -30.19 4.81
N CYS A 713 14.72 -29.76 5.87
CA CYS A 713 15.29 -29.67 7.22
C CYS A 713 15.22 -31.01 7.97
N ASP A 714 15.87 -31.03 9.15
CA ASP A 714 15.90 -32.18 10.07
C ASP A 714 14.57 -32.45 10.80
N ALA A 715 13.64 -31.48 10.81
CA ALA A 715 12.37 -31.56 11.50
C ALA A 715 11.31 -30.65 10.85
N GLY A 716 10.06 -30.75 11.31
CA GLY A 716 8.98 -29.87 10.86
C GLY A 716 9.21 -28.41 11.27
N ILE A 717 8.79 -27.47 10.41
CA ILE A 717 8.86 -26.03 10.63
C ILE A 717 7.66 -25.61 11.48
N ARG A 718 7.90 -24.84 12.54
CA ARG A 718 6.85 -24.37 13.48
C ARG A 718 6.61 -22.86 13.41
N SER A 719 7.61 -22.10 13.02
CA SER A 719 7.53 -20.64 12.85
C SER A 719 8.52 -20.16 11.79
N MET A 720 8.24 -18.99 11.22
CA MET A 720 9.06 -18.40 10.17
C MET A 720 9.05 -16.87 10.26
N ALA A 721 10.19 -16.25 9.99
CA ALA A 721 10.33 -14.80 9.85
C ALA A 721 11.27 -14.46 8.68
N LEU A 722 11.05 -13.29 8.08
CA LEU A 722 11.94 -12.69 7.08
C LEU A 722 12.80 -11.60 7.72
N SER A 723 14.05 -11.49 7.29
CA SER A 723 14.87 -10.32 7.58
C SER A 723 14.28 -9.05 6.94
N TYR A 724 14.62 -7.88 7.47
CA TYR A 724 14.12 -6.60 6.97
C TYR A 724 14.43 -6.34 5.48
N ASP A 725 15.55 -6.85 4.98
CA ASP A 725 15.96 -6.78 3.57
C ASP A 725 15.39 -7.93 2.71
N GLN A 726 14.62 -8.85 3.31
CA GLN A 726 14.02 -10.02 2.69
C GLN A 726 15.01 -11.04 2.09
N ARG A 727 16.29 -10.95 2.46
CA ARG A 727 17.35 -11.85 1.96
C ARG A 727 17.58 -13.08 2.80
N CYS A 728 17.04 -13.12 4.02
CA CYS A 728 17.15 -14.28 4.89
C CYS A 728 15.78 -14.73 5.37
N ILE A 729 15.53 -16.04 5.21
CA ILE A 729 14.38 -16.72 5.81
C ILE A 729 14.87 -17.43 7.06
N MET A 730 14.24 -17.16 8.20
CA MET A 730 14.59 -17.77 9.48
C MET A 730 13.46 -18.68 9.91
N THR A 731 13.74 -19.98 10.06
CA THR A 731 12.74 -20.98 10.46
C THR A 731 13.03 -21.50 11.87
N GLY A 732 11.99 -21.56 12.69
CA GLY A 732 12.01 -22.24 13.98
C GLY A 732 11.56 -23.69 13.82
N MET A 733 12.42 -24.63 14.20
CA MET A 733 12.21 -26.06 13.96
C MET A 733 11.60 -26.77 15.17
N ALA A 734 10.90 -27.87 14.92
CA ALA A 734 10.40 -28.76 15.97
C ALA A 734 11.53 -29.46 16.76
N SER A 735 12.73 -29.59 16.17
CA SER A 735 13.93 -30.14 16.84
C SER A 735 14.56 -29.19 17.87
N GLY A 736 14.09 -27.94 17.96
CA GLY A 736 14.72 -26.90 18.77
C GLY A 736 15.89 -26.19 18.08
N SER A 737 15.98 -26.31 16.76
CA SER A 737 16.96 -25.59 15.92
C SER A 737 16.35 -24.37 15.25
N ILE A 738 17.20 -23.45 14.82
CA ILE A 738 16.91 -22.39 13.85
C ILE A 738 17.68 -22.72 12.58
N VAL A 739 17.02 -22.68 11.43
CA VAL A 739 17.68 -22.74 10.12
C VAL A 739 17.52 -21.39 9.43
N VAL A 740 18.60 -20.88 8.87
CA VAL A 740 18.61 -19.62 8.11
C VAL A 740 18.92 -19.92 6.66
N PHE A 741 18.01 -19.55 5.76
CA PHE A 741 18.15 -19.71 4.32
C PHE A 741 18.47 -18.38 3.65
N TYR A 742 19.25 -18.43 2.58
CA TYR A 742 19.42 -17.29 1.69
C TYR A 742 18.24 -17.23 0.71
N ASN A 743 17.69 -16.03 0.51
CA ASN A 743 16.58 -15.80 -0.40
C ASN A 743 16.86 -14.58 -1.28
N ASP A 744 16.50 -14.68 -2.55
CA ASP A 744 16.52 -13.55 -3.47
C ASP A 744 15.28 -13.60 -4.35
N PHE A 745 14.28 -12.82 -4.00
CA PHE A 745 13.02 -12.73 -4.74
C PHE A 745 13.21 -12.23 -6.18
N ASN A 746 14.34 -11.59 -6.50
CA ASN A 746 14.63 -11.15 -7.87
C ASN A 746 14.80 -12.34 -8.83
N ARG A 747 15.19 -13.52 -8.34
CA ARG A 747 15.33 -14.75 -9.15
C ARG A 747 14.06 -15.08 -9.93
N TRP A 748 12.89 -14.75 -9.39
CA TRP A 748 11.60 -15.09 -9.98
C TRP A 748 10.89 -13.89 -10.63
N HIS A 749 11.46 -12.69 -10.51
CA HIS A 749 10.87 -11.50 -11.08
C HIS A 749 11.04 -11.50 -12.60
N HIS A 750 9.97 -11.21 -13.33
CA HIS A 750 9.88 -11.34 -14.80
C HIS A 750 11.04 -10.68 -15.58
N GLU A 751 11.56 -9.55 -15.10
CA GLU A 751 12.67 -8.84 -15.75
C GLU A 751 14.04 -9.52 -15.62
N TYR A 752 14.21 -10.39 -14.63
CA TYR A 752 15.48 -11.06 -14.31
C TYR A 752 15.44 -12.56 -14.60
N GLN A 753 14.33 -13.10 -15.12
CA GLN A 753 14.19 -14.52 -15.46
C GLN A 753 15.23 -15.01 -16.48
N THR A 754 15.79 -14.13 -17.30
CA THR A 754 16.84 -14.47 -18.28
C THR A 754 18.27 -14.28 -17.75
N ARG A 755 18.44 -13.79 -16.51
CA ARG A 755 19.76 -13.53 -15.91
C ARG A 755 20.29 -14.66 -15.02
N TYR A 756 19.41 -15.55 -14.60
CA TYR A 756 19.72 -16.82 -13.92
C TYR A 756 19.46 -17.98 -14.87
#